data_AF-A0A316YMV3-F1
#
_entry.id   AF-A0A316YMV3-F1
#
_cell.length_a   1.000
_cell.length_b   1.000
_cell.length_c   1.000
_cell.angle_alpha   90.00
_cell.angle_beta   90.00
_cell.angle_gamma   90.00
#
_symmetry.space_group_name_H-M   'P 1'
#
loop_
_entity.id
_entity.type
_entity.pdbx_description
1 polymer ?
#
loop_
_entity_poly.entity_id
_entity_poly.type
_entity_poly.pdbx_seq_one_letter_code
_entity_poly.pdbx_strand_id
1 'polypeptide(L)'
;MLRRAWPRRRLSTTGAPRSWIVLGQACPRPASLVAATLKAGCAHRSTSSSSSSLSRPLSPVAHIASANVGKRVSVAGWLVSLRRISKSLVFAVLLLPSGRGRLQLVAREDQRHVAESWERAGLHGVVHVEGILRSRPQEAQRQGKNPSDQLADLELEASETTVLNAVPSGSLPFDPMDEVAPARDEIRAKHRYLDLRSAKLGHNLRLRSKVAWTVREYLHSQDFTEIETPILLRSTPEGAREYLVPARQASSTITSIAEPRFYALQQSPQQPKQLLIASGVTDRYFQLARCFRDEDGRKDRQPEFTQIDVEMGFVSGCPATAIDGWQIGAVEVREVVEGLVRKIWKVARPDHPLPKHFPVMSYDEAMSRYGSDKPDVRSGLQLYDLTSALDGSAEESAQEQGVDDEADTAIEVLAVTLPTGTLSNKEVQQLAMAVPGVECFKVRREEPNSIASLLLRKSTNVRTYLSSQEIEPTQVDADRLARAVEGAIEAGSTTPPTSPSGEAVTHLFVATRRRPFAGGSTSLGDARLALLSQLRTAAAAATGHLAQEEGDRFVWITHFPLFTRADGDKEHLARGRWSSTHHPFTAPVEADLAALQAVLQRHDGDRERVLKHCKGQHYDLVLNGVEVGGGSVRIHSPHLQRLVLQAALQLSDAETAQFAHLLHALEAGAPPHAGIALGFDRLMAILCGTPTIRDVIAFPKSATGADPLFGSPAALVSEVGAEQVGELEKEGEGGTGAGGQEDTWLSQYGLQRRQRK
;
A
#
# COMPACT_ATOMS: atom_id res chain seq x y z
N MET A 1 -34.94 -37.64 32.25
CA MET A 1 -36.42 -37.70 32.04
C MET A 1 -36.85 -36.29 31.62
N LEU A 2 -37.69 -35.98 30.64
CA LEU A 2 -38.43 -36.66 29.55
C LEU A 2 -38.49 -35.60 28.40
N ARG A 3 -37.87 -35.76 27.22
CA ARG A 3 -38.35 -36.42 25.98
C ARG A 3 -39.79 -36.08 25.50
N ARG A 4 -39.88 -35.54 24.26
CA ARG A 4 -40.79 -35.84 23.09
C ARG A 4 -41.19 -34.54 22.35
N ALA A 5 -41.41 -34.43 21.02
CA ALA A 5 -41.30 -35.32 19.84
C ALA A 5 -41.26 -34.44 18.53
N TRP A 6 -41.24 -34.90 17.25
CA TRP A 6 -41.32 -36.27 16.72
C TRP A 6 -40.25 -36.69 15.66
N PRO A 7 -40.43 -36.83 14.30
CA PRO A 7 -39.81 -38.00 13.65
C PRO A 7 -39.01 -37.81 12.33
N ARG A 8 -38.07 -38.74 12.09
CA ARG A 8 -37.55 -39.09 10.75
C ARG A 8 -38.23 -40.37 10.25
N ARG A 9 -38.45 -40.51 8.93
CA ARG A 9 -38.54 -41.80 8.24
C ARG A 9 -37.72 -41.79 6.94
N ARG A 10 -37.03 -42.90 6.68
CA ARG A 10 -36.39 -43.23 5.39
C ARG A 10 -37.36 -44.06 4.55
N LEU A 11 -37.11 -44.15 3.24
CA LEU A 11 -37.36 -45.36 2.45
C LEU A 11 -36.29 -45.48 1.34
N SER A 12 -36.16 -46.67 0.75
CA SER A 12 -34.93 -47.16 0.11
C SER A 12 -34.98 -47.33 -1.41
N THR A 13 -33.79 -47.52 -1.97
CA THR A 13 -33.45 -47.87 -3.36
C THR A 13 -34.23 -49.03 -4.01
N THR A 14 -34.52 -48.92 -5.31
CA THR A 14 -34.20 -49.91 -6.37
C THR A 14 -34.47 -49.32 -7.76
N GLY A 15 -33.64 -49.64 -8.78
CA GLY A 15 -34.04 -49.55 -10.20
C GLY A 15 -33.25 -48.60 -11.12
N ALA A 16 -32.14 -49.09 -11.68
CA ALA A 16 -31.67 -48.72 -13.02
C ALA A 16 -32.16 -49.80 -14.02
N PRO A 17 -32.09 -49.66 -15.37
CA PRO A 17 -31.36 -48.65 -16.15
C PRO A 17 -32.12 -48.03 -17.36
N ARG A 18 -31.57 -46.97 -17.97
CA ARG A 18 -31.25 -46.91 -19.42
C ARG A 18 -30.59 -45.60 -19.85
N SER A 19 -29.72 -45.74 -20.85
CA SER A 19 -28.98 -44.73 -21.60
C SER A 19 -29.85 -43.59 -22.17
N TRP A 20 -29.32 -42.36 -22.11
CA TRP A 20 -29.74 -41.26 -22.99
C TRP A 20 -28.61 -40.87 -23.93
N ILE A 21 -28.98 -40.59 -25.18
CA ILE A 21 -28.08 -40.41 -26.32
C ILE A 21 -27.66 -38.94 -26.40
N VAL A 22 -26.35 -38.69 -26.56
CA VAL A 22 -25.83 -37.36 -26.91
C VAL A 22 -26.04 -37.15 -28.42
N LEU A 23 -27.07 -36.39 -28.78
CA LEU A 23 -27.25 -35.90 -30.14
C LEU A 23 -26.44 -34.61 -30.35
N GLY A 24 -25.30 -34.75 -31.03
CA GLY A 24 -24.61 -33.60 -31.61
C GLY A 24 -25.33 -33.12 -32.87
N GLN A 25 -25.70 -31.84 -32.93
CA GLN A 25 -26.05 -31.16 -34.18
C GLN A 25 -25.04 -30.05 -34.47
N ALA A 26 -24.43 -30.13 -35.65
CA ALA A 26 -23.50 -29.14 -36.15
C ALA A 26 -24.25 -27.97 -36.81
N CYS A 27 -23.92 -26.73 -36.45
CA CYS A 27 -24.37 -25.56 -37.20
C CYS A 27 -23.52 -25.37 -38.48
N PRO A 28 -24.14 -25.15 -39.65
CA PRO A 28 -23.41 -24.99 -40.91
C PRO A 28 -22.82 -23.58 -41.08
N ARG A 29 -21.68 -23.52 -41.77
CA ARG A 29 -21.07 -22.26 -42.24
C ARG A 29 -21.90 -21.64 -43.37
N PRO A 30 -22.14 -20.31 -43.38
CA PRO A 30 -22.55 -19.61 -44.59
C PRO A 30 -21.33 -19.35 -45.49
N ALA A 31 -21.52 -19.50 -46.81
CA ALA A 31 -20.51 -19.22 -47.82
C ALA A 31 -20.55 -17.76 -48.30
N SER A 32 -19.51 -17.38 -49.03
CA SER A 32 -19.29 -16.05 -49.62
C SER A 32 -20.35 -15.63 -50.63
N LEU A 33 -20.80 -14.36 -50.57
CA LEU A 33 -21.02 -13.49 -51.75
C LEU A 33 -21.40 -12.06 -51.33
N VAL A 34 -20.59 -11.08 -51.72
CA VAL A 34 -20.98 -9.83 -52.40
C VAL A 34 -19.67 -9.15 -52.80
N ALA A 35 -19.47 -8.99 -54.11
CA ALA A 35 -18.47 -8.09 -54.67
C ALA A 35 -19.18 -6.80 -55.08
N ALA A 36 -18.65 -5.65 -54.70
CA ALA A 36 -19.11 -4.34 -55.17
C ALA A 36 -17.92 -3.54 -55.69
N THR A 37 -18.02 -3.11 -56.94
CA THR A 37 -16.92 -2.54 -57.73
C THR A 37 -16.90 -1.01 -57.60
N LEU A 38 -15.73 -0.42 -57.34
CA LEU A 38 -15.44 0.95 -57.76
C LEU A 38 -14.03 1.03 -58.37
N LYS A 39 -13.95 1.52 -59.61
CA LYS A 39 -12.70 1.79 -60.34
C LYS A 39 -12.35 3.27 -60.20
N ALA A 40 -11.11 3.57 -59.85
CA ALA A 40 -10.34 4.70 -60.39
C ALA A 40 -8.85 4.40 -60.15
N GLY A 41 -7.99 4.68 -61.12
CA GLY A 41 -6.59 4.25 -61.06
C GLY A 41 -5.61 5.38 -60.78
N CYS A 42 -4.40 5.01 -60.37
CA CYS A 42 -3.19 5.69 -60.80
C CYS A 42 -2.04 4.67 -60.85
N ALA A 43 -1.35 4.58 -61.98
CA ALA A 43 -0.24 3.66 -62.15
C ALA A 43 1.07 4.38 -61.83
N HIS A 44 1.92 3.83 -60.95
CA HIS A 44 3.36 4.15 -60.95
C HIS A 44 4.23 3.01 -60.40
N ARG A 45 5.22 2.64 -61.23
CA ARG A 45 6.47 1.89 -60.99
C ARG A 45 6.45 0.68 -60.05
N SER A 46 6.63 -0.48 -60.67
CA SER A 46 7.21 -1.68 -60.07
C SER A 46 8.59 -1.42 -59.45
N THR A 47 8.73 -1.71 -58.16
CA THR A 47 9.98 -2.16 -57.55
C THR A 47 9.78 -3.56 -56.95
N SER A 48 10.86 -4.34 -56.94
CA SER A 48 10.83 -5.79 -56.80
C SER A 48 10.49 -6.30 -55.39
N SER A 49 9.50 -7.21 -55.33
CA SER A 49 9.47 -8.38 -54.43
C SER A 49 9.99 -8.22 -53.00
N SER A 50 9.13 -7.73 -52.10
CA SER A 50 9.08 -8.28 -50.73
C SER A 50 8.01 -9.37 -50.70
N SER A 51 8.38 -10.61 -51.04
CA SER A 51 7.48 -11.75 -50.84
C SER A 51 7.27 -11.93 -49.33
N SER A 52 6.08 -11.57 -48.84
CA SER A 52 5.64 -11.91 -47.50
C SER A 52 5.61 -13.43 -47.39
N SER A 53 6.64 -14.00 -46.76
CA SER A 53 6.67 -15.40 -46.41
C SER A 53 5.65 -15.62 -45.30
N LEU A 54 4.41 -15.91 -45.69
CA LEU A 54 3.47 -16.64 -44.85
C LEU A 54 4.09 -18.03 -44.66
N SER A 55 4.89 -18.12 -43.61
CA SER A 55 5.88 -19.16 -43.40
C SER A 55 5.24 -20.49 -43.03
N ARG A 56 6.01 -21.56 -43.25
CA ARG A 56 5.75 -22.91 -42.73
C ARG A 56 5.26 -22.81 -41.27
N PRO A 57 4.16 -23.48 -40.89
CA PRO A 57 3.61 -23.38 -39.55
C PRO A 57 4.67 -23.75 -38.51
N LEU A 58 4.87 -22.86 -37.54
CA LEU A 58 5.89 -23.00 -36.51
C LEU A 58 5.61 -24.23 -35.64
N SER A 59 6.64 -25.05 -35.39
CA SER A 59 6.53 -26.16 -34.46
C SER A 59 6.17 -25.69 -33.05
N PRO A 60 5.33 -26.45 -32.30
CA PRO A 60 4.96 -26.10 -30.94
C PRO A 60 6.17 -25.93 -30.02
N VAL A 61 6.22 -24.82 -29.29
CA VAL A 61 7.31 -24.52 -28.35
C VAL A 61 7.26 -25.48 -27.15
N ALA A 62 8.35 -26.20 -26.93
CA ALA A 62 8.47 -27.17 -25.86
C ALA A 62 8.63 -26.50 -24.48
N HIS A 63 8.22 -27.22 -23.43
CA HIS A 63 8.74 -26.99 -22.09
C HIS A 63 10.10 -27.67 -21.97
N ILE A 64 11.16 -26.91 -21.68
CA ILE A 64 12.54 -27.41 -21.64
C ILE A 64 12.91 -27.83 -20.22
N ALA A 65 13.37 -29.07 -20.07
CA ALA A 65 13.94 -29.63 -18.86
C ALA A 65 15.02 -30.69 -19.24
N SER A 66 15.80 -31.18 -18.26
CA SER A 66 16.83 -32.19 -18.50
C SER A 66 16.28 -33.50 -19.11
N ALA A 67 15.01 -33.82 -18.88
CA ALA A 67 14.31 -34.96 -19.51
C ALA A 67 14.09 -34.81 -21.03
N ASN A 68 14.44 -33.65 -21.61
CA ASN A 68 14.40 -33.39 -23.05
C ASN A 68 15.78 -33.55 -23.74
N VAL A 69 16.86 -33.81 -23.00
CA VAL A 69 18.21 -33.99 -23.57
C VAL A 69 18.22 -35.15 -24.59
N GLY A 70 18.91 -34.94 -25.71
CA GLY A 70 18.96 -35.84 -26.86
C GLY A 70 17.76 -35.75 -27.80
N LYS A 71 16.68 -35.06 -27.42
CA LYS A 71 15.47 -34.91 -28.26
C LYS A 71 15.56 -33.65 -29.13
N ARG A 72 14.98 -33.72 -30.33
CA ARG A 72 14.67 -32.50 -31.11
C ARG A 72 13.56 -31.75 -30.39
N VAL A 73 13.77 -30.46 -30.16
CA VAL A 73 12.83 -29.55 -29.51
C VAL A 73 12.74 -28.23 -30.28
N SER A 74 11.66 -27.50 -30.04
CA SER A 74 11.47 -26.14 -30.55
C SER A 74 11.35 -25.16 -29.39
N VAL A 75 12.00 -23.99 -29.52
CA VAL A 75 11.94 -22.88 -28.57
C VAL A 75 11.69 -21.56 -29.30
N ALA A 76 11.11 -20.60 -28.62
CA ALA A 76 10.99 -19.23 -29.11
C ALA A 76 11.23 -18.22 -27.98
N GLY A 77 11.77 -17.05 -28.30
CA GLY A 77 12.13 -16.03 -27.33
C GLY A 77 12.91 -14.86 -27.94
N TRP A 78 13.57 -14.09 -27.08
CA TRP A 78 14.35 -12.90 -27.47
C TRP A 78 15.85 -13.16 -27.38
N LEU A 79 16.62 -12.79 -28.40
CA LEU A 79 18.09 -12.91 -28.38
C LEU A 79 18.71 -11.85 -27.45
N VAL A 80 19.19 -12.24 -26.27
CA VAL A 80 19.77 -11.30 -25.28
C VAL A 80 21.31 -11.31 -25.24
N SER A 81 21.95 -12.23 -25.97
CA SER A 81 23.39 -12.17 -26.21
C SER A 81 23.73 -12.94 -27.49
N LEU A 82 24.77 -12.50 -28.19
CA LEU A 82 25.29 -13.14 -29.39
C LEU A 82 26.82 -12.99 -29.38
N ARG A 83 27.55 -14.11 -29.49
CA ARG A 83 29.01 -14.16 -29.39
C ARG A 83 29.57 -15.12 -30.44
N ARG A 84 30.27 -14.57 -31.43
CA ARG A 84 31.01 -15.33 -32.43
C ARG A 84 32.41 -15.61 -31.89
N ILE A 85 32.72 -16.88 -31.64
CA ILE A 85 34.03 -17.31 -31.10
C ILE A 85 35.01 -17.62 -32.23
N SER A 86 34.51 -18.15 -33.35
CA SER A 86 35.29 -18.41 -34.56
C SER A 86 34.43 -18.27 -35.81
N LYS A 87 35.00 -18.56 -36.99
CA LYS A 87 34.22 -18.71 -38.24
C LYS A 87 33.24 -19.89 -38.19
N SER A 88 33.49 -20.87 -37.33
CA SER A 88 32.78 -22.16 -37.23
C SER A 88 31.95 -22.33 -35.96
N LEU A 89 31.94 -21.36 -35.02
CA LEU A 89 31.23 -21.48 -33.75
C LEU A 89 30.65 -20.13 -33.29
N VAL A 90 29.33 -20.10 -33.14
CA VAL A 90 28.55 -18.96 -32.62
C VAL A 90 27.65 -19.42 -31.49
N PHE A 91 27.73 -18.71 -30.36
CA PHE A 91 26.81 -18.86 -29.24
C PHE A 91 25.81 -17.72 -29.22
N ALA A 92 24.56 -18.02 -28.94
CA ALA A 92 23.55 -17.03 -28.58
C ALA A 92 22.88 -17.38 -27.24
N VAL A 93 22.24 -16.40 -26.62
CA VAL A 93 21.43 -16.62 -25.41
C VAL A 93 20.01 -16.16 -25.69
N LEU A 94 19.06 -17.08 -25.55
CA LEU A 94 17.63 -16.85 -25.76
C LEU A 94 16.95 -16.65 -24.41
N LEU A 95 16.35 -15.49 -24.19
CA LEU A 95 15.45 -15.23 -23.06
C LEU A 95 14.08 -15.87 -23.36
N LEU A 96 13.66 -16.83 -22.54
CA LEU A 96 12.41 -17.56 -22.75
C LEU A 96 11.19 -16.82 -22.17
N PRO A 97 10.02 -16.89 -22.83
CA PRO A 97 8.78 -16.29 -22.34
C PRO A 97 8.37 -16.80 -20.96
N SER A 98 7.57 -15.97 -20.27
CA SER A 98 6.99 -16.23 -18.95
C SER A 98 8.00 -16.38 -17.81
N GLY A 99 9.25 -15.92 -18.01
CA GLY A 99 10.29 -16.02 -16.98
C GLY A 99 10.90 -17.40 -16.82
N ARG A 100 10.78 -18.27 -17.84
CA ARG A 100 11.37 -19.64 -17.87
C ARG A 100 12.91 -19.66 -17.92
N GLY A 101 13.58 -18.55 -17.61
CA GLY A 101 15.04 -18.42 -17.64
C GLY A 101 15.62 -18.10 -19.02
N ARG A 102 16.92 -18.38 -19.17
CA ARG A 102 17.70 -18.15 -20.38
C ARG A 102 18.26 -19.49 -20.87
N LEU A 103 18.24 -19.74 -22.17
CA LEU A 103 18.80 -20.94 -22.79
C LEU A 103 19.95 -20.56 -23.73
N GLN A 104 21.07 -21.29 -23.68
CA GLN A 104 22.15 -21.13 -24.65
C GLN A 104 21.78 -21.83 -25.95
N LEU A 105 21.98 -21.14 -27.07
CA LEU A 105 21.90 -21.68 -28.41
C LEU A 105 23.31 -21.81 -28.97
N VAL A 106 23.56 -22.87 -29.74
CA VAL A 106 24.84 -23.12 -30.41
C VAL A 106 24.59 -23.34 -31.89
N ALA A 107 25.33 -22.62 -32.72
CA ALA A 107 25.44 -22.87 -34.16
C ALA A 107 26.90 -23.19 -34.50
N ARG A 108 27.12 -24.33 -35.15
CA ARG A 108 28.42 -24.83 -35.61
C ARG A 108 28.62 -24.55 -37.10
N GLU A 109 29.69 -25.09 -37.68
CA GLU A 109 30.12 -24.84 -39.05
C GLU A 109 29.09 -25.22 -40.12
N ASP A 110 28.33 -26.29 -39.91
CA ASP A 110 27.27 -26.75 -40.79
C ASP A 110 25.98 -25.90 -40.66
N GLN A 111 25.85 -25.07 -39.62
CA GLN A 111 24.69 -24.21 -39.39
C GLN A 111 25.01 -22.70 -39.47
N ARG A 112 25.98 -22.29 -40.31
CA ARG A 112 26.30 -20.87 -40.57
C ARG A 112 25.07 -20.01 -40.90
N HIS A 113 24.11 -20.55 -41.66
CA HIS A 113 22.85 -19.89 -42.01
C HIS A 113 21.97 -19.56 -40.80
N VAL A 114 22.05 -20.35 -39.72
CA VAL A 114 21.37 -20.09 -38.44
C VAL A 114 22.02 -18.91 -37.73
N ALA A 115 23.36 -18.89 -37.64
CA ALA A 115 24.11 -17.80 -37.04
C ALA A 115 23.89 -16.46 -37.77
N GLU A 116 23.93 -16.46 -39.10
CA GLU A 116 23.63 -15.28 -39.94
C GLU A 116 22.19 -14.78 -39.75
N SER A 117 21.25 -15.69 -39.50
CA SER A 117 19.86 -15.34 -39.20
C SER A 117 19.70 -14.70 -37.81
N TRP A 118 20.48 -15.13 -36.81
CA TRP A 118 20.55 -14.48 -35.50
C TRP A 118 21.22 -13.10 -35.57
N GLU A 119 22.30 -12.96 -36.35
CA GLU A 119 22.94 -11.66 -36.61
C GLU A 119 21.97 -10.68 -37.30
N ARG A 120 21.15 -11.16 -38.24
CA ARG A 120 20.09 -10.38 -38.90
C ARG A 120 18.91 -10.05 -37.99
N ALA A 121 18.56 -10.94 -37.06
CA ALA A 121 17.50 -10.70 -36.07
C ALA A 121 17.89 -9.60 -35.07
N GLY A 122 19.18 -9.46 -34.77
CA GLY A 122 19.71 -8.50 -33.82
C GLY A 122 19.44 -8.86 -32.36
N LEU A 123 20.11 -8.15 -31.44
CA LEU A 123 19.78 -8.26 -30.01
C LEU A 123 18.35 -7.75 -29.77
N HIS A 124 17.63 -8.45 -28.91
CA HIS A 124 16.19 -8.34 -28.67
C HIS A 124 15.28 -8.69 -29.85
N GLY A 125 15.85 -9.20 -30.96
CA GLY A 125 15.09 -9.87 -32.02
C GLY A 125 14.35 -11.10 -31.49
N VAL A 126 13.14 -11.30 -31.97
CA VAL A 126 12.30 -12.46 -31.67
C VAL A 126 12.60 -13.57 -32.66
N VAL A 127 13.04 -14.72 -32.16
CA VAL A 127 13.36 -15.88 -32.99
C VAL A 127 12.64 -17.13 -32.49
N HIS A 128 12.31 -18.00 -33.44
CA HIS A 128 11.95 -19.41 -33.23
C HIS A 128 13.13 -20.26 -33.69
N VAL A 129 13.44 -21.31 -32.92
CA VAL A 129 14.63 -22.15 -33.12
C VAL A 129 14.23 -23.60 -32.90
N GLU A 130 14.58 -24.45 -33.85
CA GLU A 130 14.51 -25.91 -33.70
C GLU A 130 15.92 -26.48 -33.62
N GLY A 131 16.12 -27.47 -32.76
CA GLY A 131 17.45 -28.06 -32.54
C GLY A 131 17.41 -29.29 -31.65
N ILE A 132 18.57 -29.90 -31.43
CA ILE A 132 18.73 -31.01 -30.48
C ILE A 132 19.17 -30.45 -29.14
N LEU A 133 18.43 -30.73 -28.07
CA LEU A 133 18.82 -30.29 -26.73
C LEU A 133 19.99 -31.15 -26.23
N ARG A 134 21.05 -30.51 -25.75
CA ARG A 134 22.26 -31.14 -25.20
C ARG A 134 22.47 -30.71 -23.75
N SER A 135 23.13 -31.56 -22.97
CA SER A 135 23.85 -31.10 -21.78
C SER A 135 25.13 -30.37 -22.23
N ARG A 136 25.52 -29.32 -21.52
CA ARG A 136 26.80 -28.65 -21.74
C ARG A 136 27.98 -29.59 -21.44
N PRO A 137 29.18 -29.32 -22.02
CA PRO A 137 30.42 -29.98 -21.62
C PRO A 137 30.64 -29.88 -20.11
N GLN A 138 31.22 -30.91 -19.50
CA GLN A 138 31.37 -31.03 -18.03
C GLN A 138 32.12 -29.84 -17.40
N GLU A 139 33.12 -29.31 -18.09
CA GLU A 139 33.91 -28.11 -17.71
C GLU A 139 33.09 -26.81 -17.71
N ALA A 140 31.95 -26.77 -18.42
CA ALA A 140 31.08 -25.61 -18.59
C ALA A 140 29.74 -25.75 -17.83
N GLN A 141 29.56 -26.82 -17.07
CA GLN A 141 28.42 -27.04 -16.16
C GLN A 141 28.63 -26.27 -14.85
N ARG A 142 27.56 -25.66 -14.35
CA ARG A 142 27.49 -24.82 -13.15
C ARG A 142 26.93 -25.56 -11.93
N GLN A 143 26.49 -26.80 -12.10
CA GLN A 143 26.01 -27.69 -11.04
C GLN A 143 24.86 -27.09 -10.21
N GLY A 144 23.86 -26.53 -10.90
CA GLY A 144 22.50 -26.34 -10.36
C GLY A 144 22.33 -25.63 -9.01
N LYS A 145 23.16 -24.62 -8.67
CA LYS A 145 23.10 -23.98 -7.34
C LYS A 145 21.86 -23.10 -7.10
N ASN A 146 21.12 -22.68 -8.13
CA ASN A 146 19.84 -21.97 -8.00
C ASN A 146 18.71 -22.61 -8.81
N PRO A 147 17.43 -22.40 -8.45
CA PRO A 147 16.28 -22.83 -9.27
C PRO A 147 16.25 -22.20 -10.68
N SER A 148 16.90 -21.05 -10.88
CA SER A 148 17.11 -20.42 -12.19
C SER A 148 18.18 -21.12 -13.05
N ASP A 149 18.98 -22.02 -12.48
CA ASP A 149 20.06 -22.74 -13.17
C ASP A 149 19.58 -24.04 -13.87
N GLN A 150 18.30 -24.41 -13.79
CA GLN A 150 17.77 -25.62 -14.46
C GLN A 150 18.04 -25.67 -15.98
N LEU A 151 18.21 -24.51 -16.62
CA LEU A 151 18.61 -24.39 -18.02
C LEU A 151 20.09 -24.00 -18.22
N ALA A 152 20.81 -23.64 -17.15
CA ALA A 152 22.18 -23.16 -17.22
C ALA A 152 23.18 -24.27 -17.62
N ASP A 153 22.85 -25.53 -17.33
CA ASP A 153 23.62 -26.72 -17.70
C ASP A 153 23.18 -27.33 -19.05
N LEU A 154 22.24 -26.68 -19.73
CA LEU A 154 21.69 -27.11 -21.02
C LEU A 154 22.08 -26.14 -22.14
N GLU A 155 22.09 -26.65 -23.37
CA GLU A 155 22.21 -25.87 -24.59
C GLU A 155 21.43 -26.50 -25.75
N LEU A 156 20.97 -25.68 -26.69
CA LEU A 156 20.29 -26.13 -27.90
C LEU A 156 21.23 -26.05 -29.10
N GLU A 157 21.59 -27.21 -29.65
CA GLU A 157 22.32 -27.33 -30.91
C GLU A 157 21.33 -27.06 -32.05
N ALA A 158 21.36 -25.83 -32.56
CA ALA A 158 20.32 -25.31 -33.44
C ALA A 158 20.46 -25.87 -34.86
N SER A 159 19.36 -26.41 -35.39
CA SER A 159 19.28 -27.01 -36.73
C SER A 159 18.53 -26.12 -37.73
N GLU A 160 17.51 -25.38 -37.28
CA GLU A 160 16.69 -24.48 -38.10
C GLU A 160 16.28 -23.27 -37.25
N THR A 161 16.17 -22.09 -37.85
CA THR A 161 15.69 -20.89 -37.16
C THR A 161 14.82 -20.02 -38.05
N THR A 162 13.75 -19.45 -37.49
CA THR A 162 12.90 -18.46 -38.15
C THR A 162 12.97 -17.16 -37.35
N VAL A 163 13.34 -16.06 -38.01
CA VAL A 163 13.25 -14.72 -37.43
C VAL A 163 11.79 -14.29 -37.47
N LEU A 164 11.16 -14.14 -36.30
CA LEU A 164 9.75 -13.74 -36.20
C LEU A 164 9.60 -12.23 -36.21
N ASN A 165 10.54 -11.50 -35.60
CA ASN A 165 10.61 -10.05 -35.66
C ASN A 165 12.06 -9.59 -35.39
N ALA A 166 12.62 -8.76 -36.26
CA ALA A 166 14.00 -8.28 -36.14
C ALA A 166 14.08 -6.93 -35.42
N VAL A 167 15.15 -6.72 -34.67
CA VAL A 167 15.45 -5.45 -33.99
C VAL A 167 16.78 -4.93 -34.55
N PRO A 168 16.76 -3.85 -35.36
CA PRO A 168 18.00 -3.28 -35.91
C PRO A 168 18.96 -2.81 -34.81
N SER A 169 20.26 -3.00 -35.02
CA SER A 169 21.31 -2.55 -34.09
C SER A 169 21.18 -1.06 -33.77
N GLY A 170 21.18 -0.70 -32.48
CA GLY A 170 21.05 0.68 -32.02
C GLY A 170 19.63 1.27 -32.09
N SER A 171 18.61 0.50 -32.49
CA SER A 171 17.21 0.99 -32.55
C SER A 171 16.49 1.03 -31.20
N LEU A 172 16.99 0.33 -30.18
CA LEU A 172 16.39 0.34 -28.85
C LEU A 172 16.83 1.57 -28.03
N PRO A 173 15.93 2.15 -27.22
CA PRO A 173 16.25 3.29 -26.36
C PRO A 173 17.18 2.93 -25.19
N PHE A 174 17.23 1.64 -24.81
CA PHE A 174 18.17 1.04 -23.85
C PHE A 174 18.10 -0.50 -23.96
N ASP A 175 19.06 -1.20 -23.36
CA ASP A 175 18.98 -2.66 -23.16
C ASP A 175 18.30 -2.96 -21.80
N PRO A 176 17.12 -3.62 -21.75
CA PRO A 176 16.48 -4.00 -20.49
C PRO A 176 17.20 -5.12 -19.72
N MET A 177 18.31 -5.63 -20.24
CA MET A 177 19.17 -6.62 -19.59
C MET A 177 20.47 -6.01 -19.01
N ASP A 178 20.70 -4.71 -19.17
CA ASP A 178 21.84 -4.02 -18.56
C ASP A 178 21.55 -3.70 -17.09
N GLU A 179 22.14 -4.49 -16.21
CA GLU A 179 22.06 -4.33 -14.75
C GLU A 179 23.20 -3.44 -14.19
N VAL A 180 24.20 -3.08 -15.01
CA VAL A 180 25.37 -2.27 -14.62
C VAL A 180 25.11 -0.78 -14.81
N ALA A 181 24.52 -0.42 -15.95
CA ALA A 181 24.17 0.95 -16.31
C ALA A 181 22.68 1.06 -16.68
N PRO A 182 21.75 0.80 -15.74
CA PRO A 182 20.32 0.86 -16.01
C PRO A 182 19.90 2.26 -16.51
N ALA A 183 18.99 2.28 -17.48
CA ALA A 183 18.47 3.52 -18.05
C ALA A 183 17.76 4.39 -17.00
N ARG A 184 17.72 5.71 -17.23
CA ARG A 184 17.00 6.64 -16.35
C ARG A 184 15.50 6.30 -16.29
N ASP A 185 14.91 6.45 -15.11
CA ASP A 185 13.50 6.08 -14.84
C ASP A 185 12.50 6.71 -15.81
N GLU A 186 12.74 7.93 -16.29
CA GLU A 186 11.92 8.58 -17.33
C GLU A 186 11.86 7.79 -18.64
N ILE A 187 13.02 7.28 -19.11
CA ILE A 187 13.13 6.50 -20.34
C ILE A 187 12.53 5.11 -20.11
N ARG A 188 12.79 4.50 -18.95
CA ARG A 188 12.20 3.22 -18.54
C ARG A 188 10.67 3.29 -18.48
N ALA A 189 10.10 4.37 -17.98
CA ALA A 189 8.67 4.58 -17.91
C ALA A 189 8.05 4.81 -19.31
N LYS A 190 8.68 5.63 -20.17
CA LYS A 190 8.25 5.82 -21.58
C LYS A 190 8.25 4.52 -22.39
N HIS A 191 9.19 3.61 -22.11
CA HIS A 191 9.30 2.33 -22.79
C HIS A 191 9.05 1.16 -21.83
N ARG A 192 8.04 1.27 -20.98
CA ARG A 192 7.77 0.29 -19.89
C ARG A 192 7.59 -1.14 -20.40
N TYR A 193 7.05 -1.34 -21.59
CA TYR A 193 6.96 -2.64 -22.27
C TYR A 193 8.33 -3.33 -22.51
N LEU A 194 9.40 -2.54 -22.61
CA LEU A 194 10.78 -3.03 -22.74
C LEU A 194 11.40 -3.26 -21.35
N ASP A 195 11.24 -2.31 -20.43
CA ASP A 195 11.68 -2.39 -19.02
C ASP A 195 11.11 -3.64 -18.30
N LEU A 196 9.86 -4.02 -18.59
CA LEU A 196 9.22 -5.24 -18.08
C LEU A 196 9.86 -6.56 -18.56
N ARG A 197 10.79 -6.53 -19.53
CA ARG A 197 11.62 -7.72 -19.89
C ARG A 197 12.73 -7.99 -18.87
N SER A 198 13.10 -7.00 -18.05
CA SER A 198 14.12 -7.16 -17.01
C SER A 198 13.75 -8.28 -16.03
N ALA A 199 14.78 -8.97 -15.52
CA ALA A 199 14.58 -10.10 -14.61
C ALA A 199 13.79 -9.70 -13.35
N LYS A 200 14.14 -8.54 -12.77
CA LYS A 200 13.51 -7.94 -11.58
C LYS A 200 12.02 -7.66 -11.78
N LEU A 201 11.65 -6.81 -12.74
CA LEU A 201 10.24 -6.40 -12.91
C LEU A 201 9.37 -7.56 -13.40
N GLY A 202 9.91 -8.40 -14.29
CA GLY A 202 9.23 -9.63 -14.69
C GLY A 202 8.97 -10.56 -13.50
N HIS A 203 9.93 -10.71 -12.59
CA HIS A 203 9.74 -11.48 -11.36
C HIS A 203 8.64 -10.86 -10.48
N ASN A 204 8.71 -9.56 -10.23
CA ASN A 204 7.75 -8.82 -9.39
C ASN A 204 6.29 -9.01 -9.85
N LEU A 205 6.02 -8.91 -11.15
CA LEU A 205 4.66 -9.12 -11.69
C LEU A 205 4.20 -10.57 -11.57
N ARG A 206 5.09 -11.55 -11.76
CA ARG A 206 4.77 -12.97 -11.55
C ARG A 206 4.52 -13.29 -10.08
N LEU A 207 5.31 -12.74 -9.17
CA LEU A 207 5.10 -12.88 -7.74
C LEU A 207 3.77 -12.23 -7.32
N ARG A 208 3.46 -11.02 -7.81
CA ARG A 208 2.17 -10.36 -7.61
C ARG A 208 1.00 -11.25 -8.01
N SER A 209 1.06 -11.87 -9.19
CA SER A 209 0.02 -12.79 -9.67
C SER A 209 -0.12 -14.01 -8.74
N LYS A 210 1.00 -14.62 -8.31
CA LYS A 210 1.03 -15.76 -7.38
C LYS A 210 0.46 -15.39 -6.00
N VAL A 211 0.79 -14.20 -5.47
CA VAL A 211 0.26 -13.70 -4.20
C VAL A 211 -1.24 -13.41 -4.32
N ALA A 212 -1.69 -12.75 -5.39
CA ALA A 212 -3.13 -12.52 -5.64
C ALA A 212 -3.93 -13.82 -5.73
N TRP A 213 -3.37 -14.88 -6.33
CA TRP A 213 -3.95 -16.23 -6.28
C TRP A 213 -4.01 -16.77 -4.84
N THR A 214 -2.92 -16.66 -4.09
CA THR A 214 -2.82 -17.13 -2.69
C THR A 214 -3.84 -16.43 -1.78
N VAL A 215 -4.11 -15.13 -2.01
CA VAL A 215 -5.14 -14.37 -1.30
C VAL A 215 -6.52 -14.98 -1.53
N ARG A 216 -6.90 -15.22 -2.80
CA ARG A 216 -8.18 -15.85 -3.16
C ARG A 216 -8.32 -17.26 -2.61
N GLU A 217 -7.29 -18.09 -2.78
CA GLU A 217 -7.26 -19.47 -2.28
C GLU A 217 -7.44 -19.50 -0.76
N TYR A 218 -6.74 -18.64 -0.03
CA TYR A 218 -6.89 -18.56 1.42
C TYR A 218 -8.28 -18.07 1.84
N LEU A 219 -8.76 -16.95 1.29
CA LEU A 219 -10.04 -16.36 1.72
C LEU A 219 -11.23 -17.27 1.37
N HIS A 220 -11.25 -17.91 0.19
CA HIS A 220 -12.24 -18.95 -0.10
C HIS A 220 -12.13 -20.16 0.85
N SER A 221 -10.93 -20.54 1.31
CA SER A 221 -10.77 -21.59 2.33
C SER A 221 -11.22 -21.16 3.74
N GLN A 222 -11.62 -19.90 3.92
CA GLN A 222 -12.20 -19.33 5.14
C GLN A 222 -13.66 -18.87 4.91
N ASP A 223 -14.32 -19.47 3.90
CA ASP A 223 -15.71 -19.25 3.48
C ASP A 223 -16.04 -17.82 3.01
N PHE A 224 -15.03 -17.04 2.59
CA PHE A 224 -15.28 -15.72 2.00
C PHE A 224 -15.75 -15.79 0.54
N THR A 225 -16.63 -14.85 0.18
CA THR A 225 -17.17 -14.64 -1.16
C THR A 225 -16.48 -13.44 -1.82
N GLU A 226 -15.90 -13.62 -3.02
CA GLU A 226 -15.36 -12.51 -3.81
C GLU A 226 -16.54 -11.79 -4.50
N ILE A 227 -16.76 -10.51 -4.21
CA ILE A 227 -17.85 -9.72 -4.80
C ILE A 227 -17.29 -8.40 -5.35
N GLU A 228 -17.55 -8.12 -6.63
CA GLU A 228 -17.19 -6.85 -7.25
C GLU A 228 -18.16 -5.73 -6.83
N THR A 229 -17.64 -4.53 -6.57
CA THR A 229 -18.43 -3.37 -6.13
C THR A 229 -18.38 -2.23 -7.17
N PRO A 230 -19.43 -1.38 -7.26
CA PRO A 230 -19.46 -0.30 -8.24
C PRO A 230 -18.31 0.70 -8.06
N ILE A 231 -17.59 0.98 -9.14
CA ILE A 231 -16.49 1.97 -9.14
C ILE A 231 -17.01 3.41 -9.20
N LEU A 232 -18.12 3.62 -9.92
CA LEU A 232 -18.78 4.91 -10.11
C LEU A 232 -19.84 5.08 -9.02
N LEU A 233 -19.55 5.89 -8.00
CA LEU A 233 -20.45 6.16 -6.88
C LEU A 233 -20.80 7.65 -6.79
N ARG A 234 -21.64 8.01 -5.82
CA ARG A 234 -21.85 9.41 -5.42
C ARG A 234 -20.60 9.90 -4.68
N SER A 235 -20.21 11.16 -4.89
CA SER A 235 -19.18 11.82 -4.09
C SER A 235 -19.56 11.87 -2.61
N THR A 236 -18.56 11.84 -1.73
CA THR A 236 -18.77 11.87 -0.27
C THR A 236 -17.99 13.02 0.39
N PRO A 237 -18.52 13.63 1.47
CA PRO A 237 -17.91 14.83 2.08
C PRO A 237 -16.68 14.54 2.96
N GLU A 238 -16.38 13.26 3.20
CA GLU A 238 -15.33 12.79 4.11
C GLU A 238 -14.21 12.06 3.35
N GLY A 239 -12.96 12.20 3.80
CA GLY A 239 -11.82 11.47 3.25
C GLY A 239 -10.84 12.32 2.43
N ALA A 240 -10.28 11.73 1.38
CA ALA A 240 -9.37 12.42 0.43
C ALA A 240 -10.16 13.15 -0.68
N ARG A 241 -9.44 13.83 -1.59
CA ARG A 241 -10.04 14.32 -2.84
C ARG A 241 -10.36 13.15 -3.77
N GLU A 242 -11.52 13.23 -4.42
CA GLU A 242 -12.06 12.19 -5.30
C GLU A 242 -11.88 12.56 -6.78
N TYR A 243 -11.61 11.58 -7.64
CA TYR A 243 -11.69 11.77 -9.09
C TYR A 243 -13.15 11.79 -9.54
N LEU A 244 -13.54 12.85 -10.26
CA LEU A 244 -14.88 13.00 -10.82
C LEU A 244 -14.96 12.46 -12.26
N VAL A 245 -16.10 11.83 -12.59
CA VAL A 245 -16.42 11.32 -13.92
C VAL A 245 -17.75 11.95 -14.38
N PRO A 246 -17.77 12.77 -15.45
CA PRO A 246 -19.00 13.39 -15.93
C PRO A 246 -19.98 12.33 -16.44
N ALA A 247 -21.25 12.45 -16.06
CA ALA A 247 -22.32 11.60 -16.54
C ALA A 247 -22.94 12.21 -17.81
N ARG A 248 -22.84 11.50 -18.94
CA ARG A 248 -23.52 11.93 -20.18
C ARG A 248 -25.03 11.91 -19.97
N GLN A 249 -25.65 13.09 -19.94
CA GLN A 249 -27.09 13.21 -19.88
C GLN A 249 -27.71 12.81 -21.23
N ALA A 250 -28.83 12.08 -21.18
CA ALA A 250 -29.67 11.91 -22.37
C ALA A 250 -30.58 13.14 -22.48
N SER A 251 -30.38 13.95 -23.52
CA SER A 251 -31.27 15.08 -23.81
C SER A 251 -32.66 14.54 -24.18
N SER A 252 -33.58 14.54 -23.22
CA SER A 252 -34.94 14.01 -23.42
C SER A 252 -36.05 14.85 -22.78
N THR A 253 -35.87 16.18 -22.68
CA THR A 253 -36.96 17.17 -22.78
C THR A 253 -36.39 18.58 -23.01
N ILE A 254 -37.02 19.36 -23.90
CA ILE A 254 -36.51 20.63 -24.45
C ILE A 254 -36.64 21.84 -23.47
N THR A 255 -37.04 21.62 -22.21
CA THR A 255 -37.56 22.70 -21.33
C THR A 255 -37.02 22.71 -19.89
N SER A 256 -35.91 22.04 -19.59
CA SER A 256 -35.20 22.21 -18.32
C SER A 256 -33.69 22.15 -18.50
N ILE A 257 -32.98 23.20 -18.10
CA ILE A 257 -31.51 23.18 -17.93
C ILE A 257 -31.23 22.13 -16.86
N ALA A 258 -30.63 21.02 -17.25
CA ALA A 258 -30.39 19.90 -16.36
C ALA A 258 -28.99 20.02 -15.75
N GLU A 259 -28.93 20.34 -14.46
CA GLU A 259 -27.67 20.52 -13.71
C GLU A 259 -26.66 19.39 -14.01
N PRO A 260 -25.38 19.72 -14.32
CA PRO A 260 -24.39 18.72 -14.72
C PRO A 260 -24.17 17.71 -13.60
N ARG A 261 -24.21 16.41 -13.95
CA ARG A 261 -24.10 15.31 -12.99
C ARG A 261 -22.76 14.60 -13.11
N PHE A 262 -22.20 14.21 -11.98
CA PHE A 262 -20.91 13.54 -11.88
C PHE A 262 -21.03 12.30 -11.00
N TYR A 263 -20.26 11.27 -11.35
CA TYR A 263 -19.87 10.21 -10.43
C TYR A 263 -18.53 10.58 -9.77
N ALA A 264 -18.24 9.99 -8.62
CA ALA A 264 -16.92 9.94 -8.03
C ALA A 264 -16.35 8.53 -8.15
N LEU A 265 -15.04 8.40 -8.37
CA LEU A 265 -14.32 7.13 -8.27
C LEU A 265 -14.11 6.77 -6.79
N GLN A 266 -14.48 5.55 -6.41
CA GLN A 266 -14.42 5.11 -5.00
C GLN A 266 -12.99 5.15 -4.41
N GLN A 267 -12.84 5.78 -3.24
CA GLN A 267 -11.59 5.78 -2.46
C GLN A 267 -11.27 4.41 -1.83
N SER A 268 -12.32 3.64 -1.57
CA SER A 268 -12.35 2.24 -1.12
C SER A 268 -13.81 1.75 -1.22
N PRO A 269 -14.08 0.43 -1.25
CA PRO A 269 -15.44 -0.12 -1.28
C PRO A 269 -16.17 -0.05 0.09
N GLN A 270 -15.86 0.95 0.93
CA GLN A 270 -16.26 1.02 2.34
C GLN A 270 -17.78 1.05 2.57
N GLN A 271 -18.56 1.72 1.73
CA GLN A 271 -20.02 1.68 1.86
C GLN A 271 -20.62 0.41 1.23
N PRO A 272 -20.28 0.02 -0.03
CA PRO A 272 -20.76 -1.24 -0.60
C PRO A 272 -20.55 -2.48 0.26
N LYS A 273 -19.39 -2.63 0.91
CA LYS A 273 -19.13 -3.83 1.74
C LYS A 273 -20.01 -3.91 3.00
N GLN A 274 -20.28 -2.78 3.65
CA GLN A 274 -21.23 -2.72 4.77
C GLN A 274 -22.65 -3.07 4.30
N LEU A 275 -23.07 -2.59 3.12
CA LEU A 275 -24.36 -2.97 2.52
C LEU A 275 -24.43 -4.46 2.17
N LEU A 276 -23.34 -5.07 1.69
CA LEU A 276 -23.29 -6.51 1.41
C LEU A 276 -23.49 -7.34 2.69
N ILE A 277 -22.79 -6.99 3.78
CA ILE A 277 -22.99 -7.65 5.08
C ILE A 277 -24.42 -7.41 5.62
N ALA A 278 -24.94 -6.18 5.55
CA ALA A 278 -26.30 -5.86 5.98
C ALA A 278 -27.39 -6.58 5.14
N SER A 279 -27.13 -6.88 3.87
CA SER A 279 -28.07 -7.58 2.99
C SER A 279 -28.22 -9.08 3.30
N GLY A 280 -27.29 -9.66 4.06
CA GLY A 280 -27.25 -11.11 4.32
C GLY A 280 -26.87 -11.98 3.10
N VAL A 281 -26.47 -11.38 1.96
CA VAL A 281 -25.97 -12.15 0.80
C VAL A 281 -24.68 -12.91 1.11
N THR A 282 -23.89 -12.38 2.05
CA THR A 282 -22.71 -13.02 2.63
C THR A 282 -22.46 -12.44 4.02
N ASP A 283 -21.95 -13.25 4.95
CA ASP A 283 -21.35 -12.82 6.21
C ASP A 283 -19.83 -12.60 6.09
N ARG A 284 -19.23 -12.93 4.93
CA ARG A 284 -17.78 -12.93 4.70
C ARG A 284 -17.46 -12.45 3.29
N TYR A 285 -17.25 -11.15 3.16
CA TYR A 285 -16.95 -10.48 1.89
C TYR A 285 -15.45 -10.24 1.71
N PHE A 286 -14.95 -10.40 0.48
CA PHE A 286 -13.66 -9.83 0.09
C PHE A 286 -13.64 -9.33 -1.36
N GLN A 287 -12.66 -8.48 -1.68
CA GLN A 287 -12.35 -8.07 -3.05
C GLN A 287 -10.89 -7.63 -3.20
N LEU A 288 -10.25 -7.96 -4.33
CA LEU A 288 -9.02 -7.27 -4.76
C LEU A 288 -9.37 -5.94 -5.45
N ALA A 289 -9.93 -5.02 -4.68
CA ALA A 289 -10.55 -3.78 -5.15
C ALA A 289 -9.54 -2.79 -5.75
N ARG A 290 -9.96 -2.09 -6.82
CA ARG A 290 -9.26 -0.91 -7.36
C ARG A 290 -9.83 0.35 -6.70
N CYS A 291 -8.93 1.13 -6.12
CA CYS A 291 -9.21 2.31 -5.31
C CYS A 291 -8.53 3.54 -5.91
N PHE A 292 -9.14 4.71 -5.73
CA PHE A 292 -8.74 5.94 -6.41
C PHE A 292 -8.66 7.11 -5.43
N ARG A 293 -7.58 7.90 -5.45
CA ARG A 293 -7.43 9.10 -4.62
C ARG A 293 -6.67 10.19 -5.37
N ASP A 294 -7.20 11.41 -5.41
CA ASP A 294 -6.56 12.56 -6.04
C ASP A 294 -5.61 13.25 -5.05
N GLU A 295 -4.49 12.58 -4.81
CA GLU A 295 -3.39 13.00 -3.92
C GLU A 295 -2.07 13.12 -4.70
N ASP A 296 -1.17 13.97 -4.21
CA ASP A 296 0.17 14.15 -4.80
C ASP A 296 0.97 12.83 -4.81
N GLY A 297 1.58 12.51 -5.96
CA GLY A 297 2.25 11.24 -6.19
C GLY A 297 3.60 11.10 -5.47
N ARG A 298 3.60 10.35 -4.37
CA ARG A 298 4.81 9.97 -3.60
C ARG A 298 5.42 8.65 -4.10
N LYS A 299 6.55 8.19 -3.52
CA LYS A 299 7.20 6.90 -3.90
C LYS A 299 6.33 5.68 -3.59
N ASP A 300 5.44 5.81 -2.62
CA ASP A 300 4.51 4.81 -2.11
C ASP A 300 3.03 5.13 -2.43
N ARG A 301 2.76 6.17 -3.23
CA ARG A 301 1.40 6.59 -3.61
C ARG A 301 1.23 6.59 -5.13
N GLN A 302 0.04 6.20 -5.58
CA GLN A 302 -0.41 6.22 -6.96
C GLN A 302 -1.88 6.68 -6.97
N PRO A 303 -2.34 7.40 -8.01
CA PRO A 303 -3.72 7.89 -8.09
C PRO A 303 -4.73 6.74 -8.21
N GLU A 304 -4.30 5.60 -8.71
CA GLU A 304 -5.00 4.31 -8.69
C GLU A 304 -4.13 3.27 -7.96
N PHE A 305 -4.73 2.48 -7.06
CA PHE A 305 -4.03 1.44 -6.31
C PHE A 305 -4.97 0.28 -5.95
N THR A 306 -4.40 -0.87 -5.59
CA THR A 306 -5.13 -2.10 -5.29
C THR A 306 -5.13 -2.36 -3.77
N GLN A 307 -6.29 -2.68 -3.21
CA GLN A 307 -6.42 -3.16 -1.84
C GLN A 307 -6.85 -4.64 -1.82
N ILE A 308 -6.45 -5.37 -0.78
CA ILE A 308 -7.16 -6.59 -0.35
C ILE A 308 -8.17 -6.10 0.67
N ASP A 309 -9.41 -5.89 0.24
CA ASP A 309 -10.48 -5.40 1.11
C ASP A 309 -11.32 -6.58 1.61
N VAL A 310 -11.61 -6.60 2.91
CA VAL A 310 -12.25 -7.70 3.63
C VAL A 310 -13.27 -7.13 4.61
N GLU A 311 -14.44 -7.76 4.72
CA GLU A 311 -15.47 -7.43 5.71
C GLU A 311 -16.15 -8.73 6.23
N MET A 312 -16.48 -8.76 7.51
CA MET A 312 -17.09 -9.88 8.21
C MET A 312 -18.30 -9.41 9.03
N GLY A 313 -19.42 -10.12 8.93
CA GLY A 313 -20.57 -9.99 9.82
C GLY A 313 -20.49 -10.93 11.02
N PHE A 314 -21.34 -10.68 12.01
CA PHE A 314 -21.46 -11.44 13.26
C PHE A 314 -20.15 -11.57 14.06
N VAL A 315 -19.29 -10.54 13.97
CA VAL A 315 -18.02 -10.48 14.72
C VAL A 315 -18.25 -10.30 16.22
N SER A 316 -17.36 -10.86 17.04
CA SER A 316 -17.43 -10.72 18.50
C SER A 316 -17.23 -9.28 18.96
N GLY A 317 -17.91 -8.90 20.04
CA GLY A 317 -17.64 -7.67 20.78
C GLY A 317 -16.33 -7.73 21.57
N CYS A 318 -16.07 -6.72 22.39
CA CYS A 318 -14.87 -6.66 23.24
C CYS A 318 -14.78 -7.91 24.16
N PRO A 319 -13.64 -8.63 24.21
CA PRO A 319 -13.48 -9.78 25.09
C PRO A 319 -13.36 -9.34 26.56
N ALA A 320 -13.94 -10.12 27.48
CA ALA A 320 -13.90 -9.82 28.92
C ALA A 320 -12.48 -9.81 29.51
N THR A 321 -11.52 -10.45 28.85
CA THR A 321 -10.08 -10.43 29.16
C THR A 321 -9.30 -10.31 27.86
N ALA A 322 -8.25 -9.49 27.82
CA ALA A 322 -7.45 -9.30 26.62
C ALA A 322 -6.86 -10.62 26.08
N ILE A 323 -6.97 -10.85 24.77
CA ILE A 323 -6.50 -12.06 24.09
C ILE A 323 -5.21 -11.73 23.33
N ASP A 324 -4.06 -12.17 23.85
CA ASP A 324 -2.72 -11.80 23.33
C ASP A 324 -2.58 -10.27 23.11
N GLY A 325 -3.04 -9.49 24.08
CA GLY A 325 -3.06 -8.01 24.06
C GLY A 325 -4.23 -7.36 23.31
N TRP A 326 -5.09 -8.15 22.64
CA TRP A 326 -6.26 -7.61 21.93
C TRP A 326 -7.46 -7.45 22.87
N GLN A 327 -7.94 -6.20 23.00
CA GLN A 327 -9.01 -5.82 23.94
C GLN A 327 -10.09 -4.93 23.26
N ILE A 328 -10.33 -5.17 21.97
CA ILE A 328 -11.45 -4.62 21.20
C ILE A 328 -12.19 -5.78 20.51
N GLY A 329 -13.32 -5.50 19.84
CA GLY A 329 -14.05 -6.51 19.07
C GLY A 329 -13.28 -7.05 17.86
N ALA A 330 -13.94 -7.92 17.10
CA ALA A 330 -13.45 -8.49 15.84
C ALA A 330 -12.09 -9.21 15.92
N VAL A 331 -11.88 -10.00 16.99
CA VAL A 331 -10.73 -10.92 17.10
C VAL A 331 -10.67 -11.89 15.90
N GLU A 332 -11.81 -12.24 15.32
CA GLU A 332 -11.91 -13.10 14.13
C GLU A 332 -11.28 -12.45 12.89
N VAL A 333 -11.38 -11.12 12.75
CA VAL A 333 -10.73 -10.37 11.67
C VAL A 333 -9.20 -10.44 11.83
N ARG A 334 -8.69 -10.25 13.07
CA ARG A 334 -7.26 -10.44 13.37
C ARG A 334 -6.79 -11.84 12.98
N GLU A 335 -7.50 -12.89 13.40
CA GLU A 335 -7.10 -14.28 13.12
C GLU A 335 -7.04 -14.60 11.62
N VAL A 336 -8.06 -14.16 10.85
CA VAL A 336 -8.09 -14.29 9.39
C VAL A 336 -6.94 -13.54 8.74
N VAL A 337 -6.65 -12.31 9.16
CA VAL A 337 -5.54 -11.51 8.61
C VAL A 337 -4.18 -12.12 8.94
N GLU A 338 -3.95 -12.53 10.19
CA GLU A 338 -2.71 -13.19 10.59
C GLU A 338 -2.49 -14.50 9.83
N GLY A 339 -3.57 -15.25 9.55
CA GLY A 339 -3.53 -16.41 8.65
C GLY A 339 -3.20 -16.06 7.20
N LEU A 340 -3.86 -15.04 6.63
CA LEU A 340 -3.62 -14.55 5.28
C LEU A 340 -2.17 -14.09 5.09
N VAL A 341 -1.67 -13.23 5.99
CA VAL A 341 -0.30 -12.70 5.95
C VAL A 341 0.73 -13.83 6.04
N ARG A 342 0.53 -14.82 6.91
CA ARG A 342 1.39 -16.02 6.98
C ARG A 342 1.39 -16.84 5.68
N LYS A 343 0.25 -16.98 5.00
CA LYS A 343 0.16 -17.67 3.70
C LYS A 343 0.91 -16.91 2.61
N ILE A 344 0.73 -15.59 2.55
CA ILE A 344 1.45 -14.69 1.64
C ILE A 344 2.97 -14.80 1.86
N TRP A 345 3.43 -14.70 3.11
CA TRP A 345 4.86 -14.83 3.44
C TRP A 345 5.42 -16.19 3.06
N LYS A 346 4.73 -17.29 3.38
CA LYS A 346 5.16 -18.64 2.98
C LYS A 346 5.33 -18.78 1.45
N VAL A 347 4.55 -18.04 0.66
CA VAL A 347 4.57 -18.08 -0.81
C VAL A 347 5.66 -17.20 -1.43
N ALA A 348 6.02 -16.10 -0.77
CA ALA A 348 6.93 -15.07 -1.27
C ALA A 348 8.33 -15.07 -0.62
N ARG A 349 8.42 -15.48 0.65
CA ARG A 349 9.63 -15.55 1.50
C ARG A 349 9.61 -16.84 2.33
N PRO A 350 9.73 -18.03 1.72
CA PRO A 350 9.60 -19.32 2.42
C PRO A 350 10.61 -19.50 3.56
N ASP A 351 11.79 -18.88 3.45
CA ASP A 351 12.88 -18.95 4.43
C ASP A 351 12.70 -18.01 5.64
N HIS A 352 11.66 -17.16 5.63
CA HIS A 352 11.33 -16.22 6.70
C HIS A 352 9.93 -16.50 7.28
N PRO A 353 9.76 -17.58 8.07
CA PRO A 353 8.48 -17.91 8.69
C PRO A 353 8.08 -16.86 9.73
N LEU A 354 6.81 -16.41 9.66
CA LEU A 354 6.22 -15.49 10.63
C LEU A 354 5.66 -16.23 11.85
N PRO A 355 5.61 -15.59 13.03
CA PRO A 355 4.98 -16.15 14.23
C PRO A 355 3.47 -16.36 14.03
N LYS A 356 2.85 -17.22 14.86
CA LYS A 356 1.40 -17.54 14.77
C LYS A 356 0.52 -16.30 14.94
N HIS A 357 0.85 -15.47 15.93
CA HIS A 357 0.18 -14.22 16.28
C HIS A 357 1.17 -13.08 16.26
N PHE A 358 0.70 -11.87 15.94
CA PHE A 358 1.51 -10.66 16.01
C PHE A 358 1.29 -9.95 17.35
N PRO A 359 2.35 -9.31 17.92
CA PRO A 359 2.22 -8.43 19.08
C PRO A 359 1.13 -7.38 18.87
N VAL A 360 0.44 -7.03 19.95
CA VAL A 360 -0.57 -5.96 19.97
C VAL A 360 -0.08 -4.84 20.88
N MET A 361 -0.42 -3.61 20.51
CA MET A 361 -0.09 -2.38 21.21
C MET A 361 -1.29 -1.43 21.09
N SER A 362 -1.56 -0.61 22.08
CA SER A 362 -2.47 0.52 21.94
C SER A 362 -1.78 1.69 21.20
N TYR A 363 -2.56 2.57 20.61
CA TYR A 363 -2.06 3.81 20.01
C TYR A 363 -1.34 4.68 21.06
N ASP A 364 -1.86 4.76 22.29
CA ASP A 364 -1.20 5.52 23.35
C ASP A 364 0.14 4.91 23.76
N GLU A 365 0.27 3.57 23.80
CA GLU A 365 1.55 2.89 24.00
C GLU A 365 2.52 3.12 22.84
N ALA A 366 2.04 3.05 21.59
CA ALA A 366 2.86 3.24 20.39
C ALA A 366 3.41 4.68 20.31
N MET A 367 2.55 5.66 20.55
CA MET A 367 2.93 7.06 20.61
C MET A 367 3.84 7.35 21.82
N SER A 368 3.55 6.79 23.00
CA SER A 368 4.41 6.99 24.20
C SER A 368 5.79 6.37 24.07
N ARG A 369 5.91 5.19 23.44
CA ARG A 369 7.18 4.45 23.38
C ARG A 369 8.00 4.76 22.15
N TYR A 370 7.37 5.18 21.05
CA TYR A 370 8.05 5.34 19.76
C TYR A 370 7.76 6.65 19.04
N GLY A 371 6.82 7.47 19.55
CA GLY A 371 6.40 8.72 18.93
C GLY A 371 5.73 8.53 17.57
N SER A 372 5.14 7.37 17.29
CA SER A 372 4.44 7.12 16.02
C SER A 372 3.38 6.03 16.13
N ASP A 373 2.29 6.22 15.39
CA ASP A 373 1.21 5.27 15.13
C ASP A 373 1.63 4.05 14.30
N LYS A 374 2.80 4.10 13.65
CA LYS A 374 3.38 3.04 12.83
C LYS A 374 4.82 2.77 13.24
N PRO A 375 5.04 2.24 14.46
CA PRO A 375 6.39 2.14 15.02
C PRO A 375 7.27 1.13 14.26
N ASP A 376 8.51 1.52 13.97
CA ASP A 376 9.57 0.57 13.64
C ASP A 376 10.08 -0.08 14.93
N VAL A 377 9.44 -1.19 15.30
CA VAL A 377 9.70 -1.97 16.53
C VAL A 377 10.92 -2.89 16.45
N ARG A 378 11.65 -2.90 15.34
CA ARG A 378 12.92 -3.65 15.23
C ARG A 378 14.00 -3.10 16.14
N SER A 379 13.96 -1.79 16.43
CA SER A 379 14.93 -1.11 17.25
C SER A 379 14.46 -0.90 18.68
N GLY A 380 15.36 -1.12 19.64
CA GLY A 380 15.13 -0.92 21.06
C GLY A 380 14.99 0.54 21.49
N LEU A 381 15.42 1.50 20.65
CA LEU A 381 15.31 2.93 20.94
C LEU A 381 13.83 3.31 21.17
N GLN A 382 13.54 3.83 22.36
CA GLN A 382 12.22 4.22 22.84
C GLN A 382 12.26 5.64 23.43
N LEU A 383 11.09 6.26 23.51
CA LEU A 383 10.87 7.53 24.20
C LEU A 383 10.47 7.28 25.65
N TYR A 384 10.78 8.24 26.53
CA TYR A 384 10.46 8.20 27.95
C TYR A 384 9.81 9.51 28.37
N ASP A 385 8.80 9.42 29.24
CA ASP A 385 8.09 10.58 29.78
C ASP A 385 8.80 11.08 31.05
N LEU A 386 9.06 12.40 31.12
CA LEU A 386 9.70 13.05 32.28
C LEU A 386 8.72 13.91 33.10
N THR A 387 7.47 14.05 32.66
CA THR A 387 6.51 15.00 33.26
C THR A 387 6.28 14.72 34.75
N SER A 388 6.05 13.46 35.14
CA SER A 388 5.84 13.12 36.56
C SER A 388 7.05 13.42 37.46
N ALA A 389 8.26 13.52 36.89
CA ALA A 389 9.46 13.90 37.63
C ALA A 389 9.63 15.43 37.75
N LEU A 390 8.88 16.22 36.96
CA LEU A 390 8.86 17.68 36.98
C LEU A 390 7.73 18.25 37.84
N ASP A 391 6.57 17.57 37.90
CA ASP A 391 5.33 18.10 38.50
C ASP A 391 5.30 18.17 40.03
N GLY A 392 6.37 17.74 40.72
CA GLY A 392 6.54 17.89 42.18
C GLY A 392 5.61 17.07 43.09
N SER A 393 4.51 16.51 42.58
CA SER A 393 3.55 15.71 43.36
C SER A 393 4.05 14.30 43.66
N ALA A 394 3.91 13.86 44.92
CA ALA A 394 4.19 12.49 45.35
C ALA A 394 3.14 11.52 44.79
N GLU A 395 3.46 10.21 44.76
CA GLU A 395 2.71 9.16 44.04
C GLU A 395 1.34 8.75 44.65
N GLU A 396 0.67 9.62 45.43
CA GLU A 396 -0.60 9.33 46.10
C GLU A 396 -1.86 9.71 45.28
N SER A 397 -2.02 9.12 44.09
CA SER A 397 -3.35 9.01 43.43
C SER A 397 -3.43 7.96 42.31
N ALA A 398 -2.60 6.91 42.34
CA ALA A 398 -2.67 5.81 41.37
C ALA A 398 -3.84 4.83 41.61
N GLN A 399 -5.07 5.34 41.87
CA GLN A 399 -6.28 4.52 42.02
C GLN A 399 -7.60 5.29 41.77
N GLU A 400 -8.23 4.97 40.63
CA GLU A 400 -9.69 5.00 40.37
C GLU A 400 -10.49 6.30 40.62
N GLN A 401 -9.87 7.48 40.54
CA GLN A 401 -10.61 8.73 40.34
C GLN A 401 -10.25 9.40 39.02
N GLY A 402 -11.19 10.16 38.46
CA GLY A 402 -11.19 10.58 37.06
C GLY A 402 -9.95 11.38 36.66
N VAL A 403 -9.59 11.29 35.38
CA VAL A 403 -8.47 12.06 34.80
C VAL A 403 -8.75 13.55 34.95
N ASP A 404 -8.08 14.21 35.89
CA ASP A 404 -8.10 15.67 36.01
C ASP A 404 -7.24 16.29 34.90
N ASP A 405 -7.92 16.90 33.93
CA ASP A 405 -7.40 17.56 32.73
C ASP A 405 -6.84 18.97 33.06
N GLU A 406 -5.60 19.08 33.58
CA GLU A 406 -4.93 20.41 33.71
C GLU A 406 -3.68 20.59 32.83
N ALA A 407 -2.99 19.51 32.42
CA ALA A 407 -1.76 19.59 31.62
C ALA A 407 -1.95 19.10 30.16
N ASP A 408 -2.27 20.02 29.25
CA ASP A 408 -2.40 19.78 27.79
C ASP A 408 -1.06 19.37 27.11
N THR A 409 0.07 19.44 27.84
CA THR A 409 1.44 19.23 27.34
C THR A 409 2.22 18.34 28.31
N ALA A 410 3.21 17.61 27.79
CA ALA A 410 4.17 16.84 28.58
C ALA A 410 5.59 16.94 28.00
N ILE A 411 6.59 16.52 28.78
CA ILE A 411 8.00 16.44 28.37
C ILE A 411 8.36 14.99 28.07
N GLU A 412 8.88 14.75 26.87
CA GLU A 412 9.46 13.47 26.45
C GLU A 412 10.96 13.58 26.18
N VAL A 413 11.69 12.49 26.47
CA VAL A 413 13.12 12.35 26.22
C VAL A 413 13.44 11.08 25.44
N LEU A 414 14.39 11.18 24.52
CA LEU A 414 15.02 10.06 23.83
C LEU A 414 16.50 10.09 24.17
N ALA A 415 16.93 9.10 24.95
CA ALA A 415 18.34 8.89 25.22
C ALA A 415 18.93 7.93 24.18
N VAL A 416 20.08 8.28 23.64
CA VAL A 416 20.88 7.39 22.79
C VAL A 416 22.34 7.42 23.22
N THR A 417 22.89 6.24 23.51
CA THR A 417 24.32 6.05 23.79
C THR A 417 24.97 5.44 22.56
N LEU A 418 25.94 6.17 21.97
CA LEU A 418 26.64 5.76 20.76
C LEU A 418 28.12 5.49 21.04
N PRO A 419 28.71 4.41 20.48
CA PRO A 419 30.17 4.24 20.47
C PRO A 419 30.86 5.43 19.78
N THR A 420 31.99 5.89 20.31
CA THR A 420 32.75 6.99 19.70
C THR A 420 33.10 6.69 18.24
N GLY A 421 32.84 7.65 17.35
CA GLY A 421 33.05 7.52 15.91
C GLY A 421 31.84 7.02 15.10
N THR A 422 30.75 6.56 15.74
CA THR A 422 29.54 6.10 15.03
C THR A 422 28.85 7.24 14.27
N LEU A 423 28.66 8.38 14.95
CA LEU A 423 28.21 9.66 14.39
C LEU A 423 28.96 10.77 15.11
N SER A 424 29.27 11.87 14.42
CA SER A 424 29.85 13.05 15.05
C SER A 424 28.79 13.84 15.83
N ASN A 425 29.20 14.59 16.85
CA ASN A 425 28.27 15.45 17.61
C ASN A 425 27.55 16.47 16.70
N LYS A 426 28.17 16.86 15.57
CA LYS A 426 27.58 17.78 14.59
C LYS A 426 26.41 17.13 13.84
N GLU A 427 26.58 15.88 13.40
CA GLU A 427 25.51 15.14 12.71
C GLU A 427 24.32 14.89 13.66
N VAL A 428 24.59 14.51 14.91
CA VAL A 428 23.53 14.29 15.91
C VAL A 428 22.77 15.60 16.22
N GLN A 429 23.48 16.73 16.34
CA GLN A 429 22.84 18.05 16.52
C GLN A 429 22.05 18.48 15.26
N GLN A 430 22.56 18.21 14.06
CA GLN A 430 21.84 18.50 12.81
C GLN A 430 20.53 17.71 12.69
N LEU A 431 20.48 16.47 13.20
CA LEU A 431 19.24 15.67 13.25
C LEU A 431 18.20 16.30 14.17
N ALA A 432 18.59 16.79 15.35
CA ALA A 432 17.69 17.50 16.25
C ALA A 432 17.18 18.81 15.61
N MET A 433 18.09 19.62 15.07
CA MET A 433 17.75 20.89 14.42
C MET A 433 16.87 20.75 13.18
N ALA A 434 16.83 19.58 12.55
CA ALA A 434 15.96 19.31 11.41
C ALA A 434 14.49 19.08 11.80
N VAL A 435 14.19 18.86 13.09
CA VAL A 435 12.83 18.60 13.58
C VAL A 435 12.38 19.71 14.54
N PRO A 436 11.28 20.44 14.22
CA PRO A 436 10.80 21.53 15.07
C PRO A 436 10.47 21.08 16.51
N GLY A 437 10.94 21.87 17.47
CA GLY A 437 10.69 21.64 18.91
C GLY A 437 11.63 20.64 19.59
N VAL A 438 12.61 20.04 18.89
CA VAL A 438 13.54 19.07 19.48
C VAL A 438 14.86 19.73 19.88
N GLU A 439 15.20 19.67 21.16
CA GLU A 439 16.50 20.08 21.71
C GLU A 439 17.42 18.85 21.86
N CYS A 440 18.75 19.02 21.71
CA CYS A 440 19.71 17.92 21.89
C CYS A 440 20.87 18.32 22.82
N PHE A 441 21.09 17.53 23.86
CA PHE A 441 22.13 17.71 24.86
C PHE A 441 23.12 16.54 24.84
N LYS A 442 24.42 16.83 24.74
CA LYS A 442 25.47 15.84 24.99
C LYS A 442 25.73 15.74 26.48
N VAL A 443 25.70 14.53 27.03
CA VAL A 443 25.86 14.26 28.47
C VAL A 443 26.84 13.12 28.75
N ARG A 444 27.31 13.05 30.00
CA ARG A 444 28.09 11.92 30.56
C ARG A 444 27.16 11.10 31.45
N ARG A 445 27.23 9.77 31.36
CA ARG A 445 26.29 8.88 32.08
C ARG A 445 26.53 8.86 33.58
N GLU A 446 27.76 9.14 33.98
CA GLU A 446 28.28 9.02 35.35
C GLU A 446 27.85 10.16 36.28
N GLU A 447 27.11 11.16 35.78
CA GLU A 447 26.68 12.33 36.56
C GLU A 447 25.17 12.66 36.40
N PRO A 448 24.22 11.79 36.82
CA PRO A 448 22.78 12.02 36.65
C PRO A 448 22.28 13.37 37.19
N ASN A 449 22.77 13.81 38.36
CA ASN A 449 22.38 15.09 38.97
C ASN A 449 22.91 16.31 38.20
N SER A 450 24.06 16.17 37.51
CA SER A 450 24.54 17.18 36.55
C SER A 450 23.60 17.29 35.34
N ILE A 451 23.00 16.17 34.90
CA ILE A 451 22.04 16.14 33.79
C ILE A 451 20.70 16.79 34.19
N ALA A 452 20.13 16.45 35.35
CA ALA A 452 18.93 17.10 35.86
C ALA A 452 19.13 18.63 35.97
N SER A 453 20.26 19.05 36.54
CA SER A 453 20.67 20.46 36.61
C SER A 453 20.86 21.11 35.23
N LEU A 454 21.34 20.37 34.23
CA LEU A 454 21.50 20.84 32.85
C LEU A 454 20.14 21.11 32.19
N LEU A 455 19.19 20.17 32.33
CA LEU A 455 17.85 20.28 31.76
C LEU A 455 17.10 21.48 32.35
N LEU A 456 17.01 21.58 33.68
CA LEU A 456 16.34 22.69 34.38
C LEU A 456 16.91 24.07 34.01
N ARG A 457 18.21 24.17 33.74
CA ARG A 457 18.87 25.45 33.40
C ARG A 457 18.89 25.79 31.92
N LYS A 458 19.01 24.80 31.03
CA LYS A 458 19.29 25.04 29.60
C LYS A 458 18.19 24.59 28.65
N SER A 459 17.35 23.62 29.00
CA SER A 459 16.23 23.23 28.12
C SER A 459 15.19 24.34 28.11
N THR A 460 14.82 24.80 26.92
CA THR A 460 13.71 25.73 26.73
C THR A 460 12.40 24.97 26.87
N ASN A 461 12.32 23.75 26.33
CA ASN A 461 11.15 22.88 26.47
C ASN A 461 10.77 22.66 27.94
N VAL A 462 11.73 22.25 28.79
CA VAL A 462 11.48 22.05 30.23
C VAL A 462 11.10 23.35 30.93
N ARG A 463 11.80 24.47 30.67
CA ARG A 463 11.49 25.76 31.33
C ARG A 463 10.14 26.35 30.89
N THR A 464 9.77 26.21 29.62
CA THR A 464 8.45 26.61 29.10
C THR A 464 7.35 25.75 29.71
N TYR A 465 7.57 24.43 29.84
CA TYR A 465 6.64 23.54 30.52
C TYR A 465 6.44 23.94 31.99
N LEU A 466 7.52 24.05 32.77
CA LEU A 466 7.48 24.46 34.18
C LEU A 466 6.76 25.82 34.35
N SER A 467 7.07 26.82 33.52
CA SER A 467 6.39 28.11 33.52
C SER A 467 4.90 28.04 33.15
N SER A 468 4.48 27.06 32.33
CA SER A 468 3.07 26.84 31.98
C SER A 468 2.29 26.05 33.05
N GLN A 469 3.00 25.51 34.05
CA GLN A 469 2.42 24.80 35.20
C GLN A 469 2.61 25.61 36.50
N GLU A 470 3.11 26.85 36.41
CA GLU A 470 3.44 27.72 37.55
C GLU A 470 4.44 27.11 38.55
N ILE A 471 5.30 26.19 38.08
CA ILE A 471 6.35 25.53 38.87
C ILE A 471 7.69 26.24 38.67
N GLU A 472 8.31 26.69 39.75
CA GLU A 472 9.67 27.21 39.74
C GLU A 472 10.72 26.07 39.66
N PRO A 473 11.83 26.21 38.90
CA PRO A 473 12.85 25.16 38.78
C PRO A 473 13.51 24.72 40.10
N THR A 474 13.34 25.48 41.18
CA THR A 474 13.79 25.14 42.54
C THR A 474 12.82 24.25 43.32
N GLN A 475 11.57 24.10 42.85
CA GLN A 475 10.57 23.21 43.45
C GLN A 475 10.64 21.78 42.88
N VAL A 476 11.34 21.58 41.77
CA VAL A 476 11.54 20.25 41.16
C VAL A 476 12.52 19.43 42.00
N ASP A 477 12.14 18.20 42.35
CA ASP A 477 13.04 17.21 42.94
C ASP A 477 14.09 16.78 41.89
N ALA A 478 15.30 17.36 42.01
CA ALA A 478 16.40 17.10 41.12
C ALA A 478 16.88 15.63 41.15
N ASP A 479 16.76 14.93 42.28
CA ASP A 479 17.12 13.52 42.38
C ASP A 479 16.06 12.63 41.72
N ARG A 480 14.77 12.98 41.80
CA ARG A 480 13.70 12.31 41.04
C ARG A 480 13.87 12.50 39.53
N LEU A 481 14.15 13.72 39.08
CA LEU A 481 14.45 14.00 37.67
C LEU A 481 15.71 13.27 37.20
N ALA A 482 16.76 13.21 38.03
CA ALA A 482 17.96 12.45 37.73
C ALA A 482 17.69 10.95 37.55
N ARG A 483 16.92 10.33 38.47
CA ARG A 483 16.50 8.91 38.35
C ARG A 483 15.67 8.65 37.10
N ALA A 484 14.74 9.53 36.75
CA ALA A 484 13.92 9.39 35.54
C ALA A 484 14.76 9.46 34.25
N VAL A 485 15.72 10.38 34.19
CA VAL A 485 16.64 10.51 33.05
C VAL A 485 17.65 9.35 33.00
N GLU A 486 18.13 8.87 34.16
CA GLU A 486 18.99 7.69 34.24
C GLU A 486 18.28 6.45 33.68
N GLY A 487 17.05 6.17 34.11
CA GLY A 487 16.24 5.08 33.57
C GLY A 487 16.04 5.16 32.05
N ALA A 488 15.84 6.36 31.50
CA ALA A 488 15.78 6.59 30.06
C ALA A 488 17.12 6.27 29.36
N ILE A 489 18.26 6.64 29.95
CA ILE A 489 19.60 6.34 29.43
C ILE A 489 19.89 4.83 29.48
N GLU A 490 19.53 4.16 30.58
CA GLU A 490 19.75 2.72 30.74
C GLU A 490 19.00 1.92 29.69
N ALA A 491 17.70 2.19 29.53
CA ALA A 491 16.84 1.49 28.59
C ALA A 491 17.00 1.97 27.13
N GLY A 492 17.65 3.11 26.90
CA GLY A 492 18.13 3.58 25.59
C GLY A 492 19.51 3.04 25.16
N SER A 493 20.21 2.31 26.03
CA SER A 493 21.55 1.76 25.75
C SER A 493 21.46 0.48 24.92
N THR A 494 21.83 0.56 23.63
CA THR A 494 21.81 -0.59 22.70
C THR A 494 22.98 -1.56 22.88
N THR A 495 23.90 -1.28 23.80
CA THR A 495 25.04 -2.14 24.14
C THR A 495 24.99 -2.58 25.61
N PRO A 496 25.24 -3.87 25.92
CA PRO A 496 25.52 -4.29 27.28
C PRO A 496 26.84 -3.65 27.78
N PRO A 497 27.02 -3.45 29.09
CA PRO A 497 28.14 -2.68 29.68
C PRO A 497 29.51 -3.41 29.65
N THR A 498 29.77 -4.25 28.64
CA THR A 498 30.85 -5.27 28.66
C THR A 498 31.88 -5.14 27.53
N SER A 499 32.07 -3.94 26.96
CA SER A 499 33.16 -3.63 26.02
C SER A 499 34.25 -2.80 26.71
N PRO A 500 35.41 -3.37 27.12
CA PRO A 500 36.32 -2.72 28.08
C PRO A 500 37.20 -1.56 27.55
N SER A 501 36.95 -1.02 26.35
CA SER A 501 37.93 -0.16 25.67
C SER A 501 37.37 0.88 24.68
N GLY A 502 36.11 1.31 24.83
CA GLY A 502 35.52 2.34 23.98
C GLY A 502 34.75 3.39 24.78
N GLU A 503 35.20 4.64 24.74
CA GLU A 503 34.39 5.76 25.24
C GLU A 503 33.06 5.81 24.46
N ALA A 504 31.94 5.86 25.17
CA ALA A 504 30.61 6.02 24.60
C ALA A 504 30.09 7.43 24.89
N VAL A 505 29.38 8.02 23.93
CA VAL A 505 28.78 9.35 24.07
C VAL A 505 27.28 9.22 24.16
N THR A 506 26.69 9.81 25.21
CA THR A 506 25.24 9.86 25.39
C THR A 506 24.69 11.19 24.90
N HIS A 507 23.63 11.13 24.11
CA HIS A 507 22.85 12.26 23.65
C HIS A 507 21.42 12.14 24.15
N LEU A 508 20.89 13.22 24.71
CA LEU A 508 19.50 13.36 25.12
C LEU A 508 18.79 14.30 24.18
N PHE A 509 17.81 13.79 23.44
CA PHE A 509 16.86 14.60 22.68
C PHE A 509 15.65 14.87 23.56
N VAL A 510 15.21 16.12 23.68
CA VAL A 510 14.14 16.56 24.58
C VAL A 510 13.11 17.36 23.78
N ALA A 511 11.83 17.00 23.91
CA ALA A 511 10.72 17.65 23.23
C ALA A 511 9.50 17.82 24.15
N THR A 512 8.61 18.75 23.80
CA THR A 512 7.24 18.79 24.31
C THR A 512 6.32 17.95 23.42
N ARG A 513 5.34 17.27 24.04
CA ARG A 513 4.27 16.51 23.36
C ARG A 513 2.90 16.95 23.87
N ARG A 514 1.86 16.86 23.04
CA ARG A 514 0.46 17.12 23.47
C ARG A 514 -0.13 15.95 24.25
N ARG A 515 -1.11 16.23 25.13
CA ARG A 515 -1.93 15.24 25.83
C ARG A 515 -3.44 15.52 25.64
N PRO A 516 -4.28 14.51 25.34
CA PRO A 516 -3.91 13.19 24.82
C PRO A 516 -3.18 13.31 23.46
N PHE A 517 -2.64 12.19 22.97
CA PHE A 517 -1.96 12.17 21.67
C PHE A 517 -2.92 12.45 20.51
N ALA A 518 -2.45 13.23 19.53
CA ALA A 518 -3.13 13.49 18.27
C ALA A 518 -2.14 13.35 17.10
N GLY A 519 -2.64 13.00 15.92
CA GLY A 519 -1.82 12.78 14.71
C GLY A 519 -1.09 11.44 14.69
N GLY A 520 -0.24 11.23 13.69
CA GLY A 520 0.49 9.96 13.47
C GLY A 520 1.96 9.94 13.92
N SER A 521 2.52 11.08 14.34
CA SER A 521 3.89 11.18 14.89
C SER A 521 4.01 12.31 15.92
N THR A 522 4.99 12.17 16.83
CA THR A 522 5.50 13.29 17.65
C THR A 522 6.82 13.78 17.05
N SER A 523 7.22 15.03 17.36
CA SER A 523 8.53 15.56 16.96
C SER A 523 9.68 14.64 17.38
N LEU A 524 9.60 14.02 18.56
CA LEU A 524 10.66 13.13 19.03
C LEU A 524 10.62 11.75 18.32
N GLY A 525 9.44 11.28 17.91
CA GLY A 525 9.29 10.13 17.01
C GLY A 525 9.90 10.36 15.63
N ASP A 526 9.70 11.53 15.03
CA ASP A 526 10.32 11.90 13.75
C ASP A 526 11.84 12.04 13.88
N ALA A 527 12.34 12.64 14.97
CA ALA A 527 13.77 12.69 15.28
C ALA A 527 14.37 11.28 15.49
N ARG A 528 13.65 10.39 16.17
CA ARG A 528 14.01 8.97 16.35
C ARG A 528 14.14 8.26 15.00
N LEU A 529 13.18 8.43 14.08
CA LEU A 529 13.23 7.82 12.75
C LEU A 529 14.39 8.37 11.90
N ALA A 530 14.65 9.68 11.97
CA ALA A 530 15.78 10.31 11.29
C ALA A 530 17.13 9.77 11.82
N LEU A 531 17.27 9.63 13.14
CA LEU A 531 18.43 9.03 13.80
C LEU A 531 18.63 7.57 13.38
N LEU A 532 17.58 6.74 13.42
CA LEU A 532 17.64 5.34 12.97
C LEU A 532 18.10 5.22 11.51
N SER A 533 17.65 6.12 10.63
CA SER A 533 18.08 6.18 9.23
C SER A 533 19.59 6.45 9.08
N GLN A 534 20.14 7.39 9.87
CA GLN A 534 21.58 7.67 9.87
C GLN A 534 22.40 6.52 10.47
N LEU A 535 21.95 5.94 11.59
CA LEU A 535 22.64 4.80 12.22
C LEU A 535 22.70 3.58 11.27
N ARG A 536 21.62 3.30 10.54
CA ARG A 536 21.58 2.26 9.49
C ARG A 536 22.56 2.57 8.34
N THR A 537 22.70 3.84 7.97
CA THR A 537 23.64 4.29 6.93
C THR A 537 25.10 4.18 7.38
N ALA A 538 25.41 4.59 8.61
CA ALA A 538 26.75 4.47 9.20
C ALA A 538 27.17 2.99 9.37
N ALA A 539 26.28 2.14 9.87
CA ALA A 539 26.51 0.71 9.97
C ALA A 539 26.71 0.05 8.59
N ALA A 540 26.01 0.55 7.54
CA ALA A 540 26.23 0.10 6.17
C ALA A 540 27.61 0.45 5.62
N ALA A 541 28.09 1.66 5.89
CA ALA A 541 29.44 2.07 5.51
C ALA A 541 30.53 1.26 6.23
N ALA A 542 30.31 0.90 7.49
CA ALA A 542 31.26 0.13 8.30
C ALA A 542 31.31 -1.36 7.94
N THR A 543 30.18 -1.98 7.60
CA THR A 543 30.09 -3.44 7.35
C THR A 543 30.01 -3.82 5.87
N GLY A 544 29.83 -2.85 4.97
CA GLY A 544 29.56 -3.09 3.54
C GLY A 544 28.13 -3.52 3.22
N HIS A 545 27.28 -3.71 4.23
CA HIS A 545 25.89 -4.16 4.08
C HIS A 545 24.96 -3.30 4.93
N LEU A 546 23.82 -2.87 4.38
CA LEU A 546 22.79 -2.18 5.16
C LEU A 546 22.38 -3.03 6.37
N ALA A 547 22.72 -2.56 7.57
CA ALA A 547 22.32 -3.18 8.82
C ALA A 547 20.81 -2.98 9.03
N GLN A 548 20.03 -3.83 8.37
CA GLN A 548 18.69 -4.13 8.86
C GLN A 548 18.86 -4.93 10.14
N GLU A 549 18.30 -4.43 11.24
CA GLU A 549 17.91 -5.30 12.35
C GLU A 549 17.01 -6.40 11.77
N GLU A 550 17.48 -7.65 11.80
CA GLU A 550 16.97 -8.68 10.90
C GLU A 550 15.51 -9.08 11.22
N GLY A 551 14.74 -9.29 10.14
CA GLY A 551 13.40 -9.88 10.18
C GLY A 551 12.25 -8.92 9.87
N ASP A 552 11.13 -9.53 9.47
CA ASP A 552 9.85 -8.84 9.28
C ASP A 552 9.08 -8.82 10.61
N ARG A 553 9.00 -7.64 11.25
CA ARG A 553 8.31 -7.43 12.53
C ARG A 553 6.95 -6.78 12.29
N PHE A 554 5.91 -7.59 12.40
CA PHE A 554 4.53 -7.13 12.46
C PHE A 554 4.15 -6.70 13.88
N VAL A 555 3.29 -5.70 13.98
CA VAL A 555 2.60 -5.30 15.21
C VAL A 555 1.20 -4.77 14.85
N TRP A 556 0.20 -5.11 15.66
CA TRP A 556 -1.12 -4.50 15.62
C TRP A 556 -1.15 -3.28 16.54
N ILE A 557 -1.61 -2.15 16.02
CA ILE A 557 -1.92 -0.97 16.80
C ILE A 557 -3.44 -0.90 16.95
N THR A 558 -3.94 -0.55 18.14
CA THR A 558 -5.38 -0.59 18.52
C THR A 558 -5.75 0.62 19.37
N HIS A 559 -7.04 0.81 19.71
CA HIS A 559 -7.48 1.87 20.64
C HIS A 559 -7.06 3.30 20.22
N PHE A 560 -7.09 3.59 18.92
CA PHE A 560 -6.87 4.95 18.43
C PHE A 560 -7.97 5.89 18.92
N PRO A 561 -7.73 7.22 19.02
CA PRO A 561 -8.79 8.20 19.21
C PRO A 561 -9.85 8.03 18.10
N LEU A 562 -11.13 8.13 18.44
CA LEU A 562 -12.21 8.03 17.46
C LEU A 562 -12.33 9.32 16.63
N PHE A 563 -12.09 10.45 17.27
CA PHE A 563 -12.19 11.79 16.69
C PHE A 563 -10.86 12.53 16.77
N THR A 564 -10.66 13.48 15.86
CA THR A 564 -9.56 14.43 15.90
C THR A 564 -10.05 15.81 15.47
N ARG A 565 -9.49 16.88 16.05
CA ARG A 565 -9.51 18.21 15.43
C ARG A 565 -8.37 18.21 14.41
N ALA A 566 -8.71 17.81 13.19
CA ALA A 566 -7.88 17.69 11.99
C ALA A 566 -6.43 18.22 12.08
N ASP A 567 -5.46 17.37 11.72
CA ASP A 567 -4.08 17.79 11.43
C ASP A 567 -4.07 18.99 10.46
N GLY A 568 -3.05 19.84 10.49
CA GLY A 568 -2.99 21.09 9.69
C GLY A 568 -3.24 20.89 8.18
N ASP A 569 -2.87 19.74 7.64
CA ASP A 569 -3.14 19.34 6.24
C ASP A 569 -4.64 19.18 5.92
N LYS A 570 -5.49 18.89 6.92
CA LYS A 570 -6.95 18.69 6.81
C LYS A 570 -7.79 19.83 7.41
N GLU A 571 -7.17 20.79 8.09
CA GLU A 571 -7.84 21.90 8.78
C GLU A 571 -8.79 22.69 7.84
N HIS A 572 -8.38 22.87 6.59
CA HIS A 572 -9.16 23.52 5.53
C HIS A 572 -10.44 22.77 5.11
N LEU A 573 -10.48 21.44 5.29
CA LEU A 573 -11.68 20.61 5.06
C LEU A 573 -12.59 20.59 6.28
N ALA A 574 -12.00 20.47 7.48
CA ALA A 574 -12.74 20.34 8.72
C ALA A 574 -13.46 21.62 9.16
N ARG A 575 -12.95 22.82 8.78
CA ARG A 575 -13.51 24.13 9.18
C ARG A 575 -13.68 24.29 10.69
N GLY A 576 -12.79 23.70 11.48
CA GLY A 576 -12.85 23.69 12.95
C GLY A 576 -13.80 22.66 13.57
N ARG A 577 -14.49 21.82 12.77
CA ARG A 577 -15.27 20.67 13.25
C ARG A 577 -14.34 19.53 13.70
N TRP A 578 -14.86 18.66 14.56
CA TRP A 578 -14.28 17.33 14.79
C TRP A 578 -14.42 16.48 13.53
N SER A 579 -13.37 15.75 13.16
CA SER A 579 -13.36 14.76 12.08
C SER A 579 -13.07 13.37 12.61
N SER A 580 -13.38 12.33 11.83
CA SER A 580 -13.02 10.95 12.19
C SER A 580 -11.55 10.69 11.92
N THR A 581 -10.85 9.99 12.83
CA THR A 581 -9.44 9.61 12.62
C THR A 581 -9.27 8.63 11.47
N HIS A 582 -10.12 7.58 11.44
CA HIS A 582 -10.15 6.58 10.37
C HIS A 582 -11.29 6.87 9.36
N HIS A 583 -12.55 6.72 9.78
CA HIS A 583 -13.74 7.01 8.97
C HIS A 583 -15.00 7.13 9.87
N PRO A 584 -16.09 7.79 9.42
CA PRO A 584 -17.29 8.06 10.23
C PRO A 584 -18.09 6.83 10.70
N PHE A 585 -17.76 5.63 10.20
CA PHE A 585 -18.47 4.38 10.52
C PHE A 585 -17.79 3.54 11.61
N THR A 586 -16.69 4.02 12.23
CA THR A 586 -15.96 3.26 13.25
C THR A 586 -16.73 3.24 14.58
N ALA A 587 -16.90 2.07 15.17
CA ALA A 587 -17.51 1.94 16.50
C ALA A 587 -16.59 2.50 17.60
N PRO A 588 -17.12 3.21 18.61
CA PRO A 588 -16.37 3.51 19.83
C PRO A 588 -16.01 2.21 20.57
N VAL A 589 -15.00 2.25 21.45
CA VAL A 589 -14.78 1.18 22.43
C VAL A 589 -15.94 1.11 23.42
N GLU A 590 -16.23 -0.08 23.93
CA GLU A 590 -17.40 -0.31 24.80
C GLU A 590 -17.40 0.56 26.05
N ALA A 591 -16.22 0.80 26.64
CA ALA A 591 -16.05 1.65 27.83
C ALA A 591 -16.52 3.10 27.63
N ASP A 592 -16.32 3.65 26.42
CA ASP A 592 -16.65 5.05 26.12
C ASP A 592 -18.08 5.23 25.59
N LEU A 593 -18.74 4.14 25.18
CA LEU A 593 -20.01 4.17 24.47
C LEU A 593 -21.11 4.92 25.24
N ALA A 594 -21.23 4.65 26.55
CA ALA A 594 -22.25 5.27 27.40
C ALA A 594 -22.02 6.77 27.58
N ALA A 595 -20.76 7.18 27.82
CA ALA A 595 -20.39 8.58 27.96
C ALA A 595 -20.60 9.35 26.65
N LEU A 596 -20.17 8.77 25.53
CA LEU A 596 -20.35 9.34 24.18
C LEU A 596 -21.84 9.54 23.86
N GLN A 597 -22.67 8.52 24.07
CA GLN A 597 -24.12 8.63 23.81
C GLN A 597 -24.78 9.72 24.66
N ALA A 598 -24.38 9.89 25.92
CA ALA A 598 -24.94 10.91 26.80
C ALA A 598 -24.62 12.34 26.33
N VAL A 599 -23.37 12.66 25.99
CA VAL A 599 -22.97 14.02 25.55
C VAL A 599 -23.46 14.38 24.15
N LEU A 600 -23.60 13.38 23.27
CA LEU A 600 -24.15 13.60 21.92
C LEU A 600 -25.65 13.89 21.97
N GLN A 601 -26.38 13.34 22.94
CA GLN A 601 -27.82 13.61 23.12
C GLN A 601 -28.12 14.95 23.83
N ARG A 602 -27.28 15.38 24.79
CA ARG A 602 -27.62 16.47 25.72
C ARG A 602 -27.10 17.87 25.36
N HIS A 603 -26.16 17.99 24.41
CA HIS A 603 -25.51 19.28 24.08
C HIS A 603 -24.87 19.98 25.30
N ASP A 604 -24.16 19.20 26.12
CA ASP A 604 -23.50 19.64 27.34
C ASP A 604 -22.07 20.14 27.10
N GLY A 605 -21.53 20.93 28.04
CA GLY A 605 -20.16 21.47 27.98
C GLY A 605 -19.07 20.39 27.96
N ASP A 606 -19.35 19.25 28.60
CA ASP A 606 -18.48 18.07 28.64
C ASP A 606 -18.23 17.40 27.27
N ARG A 607 -19.00 17.75 26.22
CA ARG A 607 -18.87 17.17 24.88
C ARG A 607 -17.45 17.23 24.36
N GLU A 608 -16.77 18.36 24.52
CA GLU A 608 -15.43 18.56 24.00
C GLU A 608 -14.43 17.60 24.65
N ARG A 609 -14.46 17.48 25.99
CA ARG A 609 -13.62 16.55 26.76
C ARG A 609 -13.85 15.09 26.36
N VAL A 610 -15.11 14.69 26.20
CA VAL A 610 -15.45 13.30 25.81
C VAL A 610 -15.03 13.00 24.37
N LEU A 611 -15.21 13.93 23.42
CA LEU A 611 -14.74 13.74 22.04
C LEU A 611 -13.21 13.67 21.94
N LYS A 612 -12.48 14.45 22.76
CA LYS A 612 -11.00 14.45 22.86
C LYS A 612 -10.44 13.11 23.34
N HIS A 613 -11.16 12.40 24.20
CA HIS A 613 -10.67 11.17 24.84
C HIS A 613 -11.27 9.87 24.28
N CYS A 614 -12.44 9.93 23.65
CA CYS A 614 -13.13 8.75 23.12
C CYS A 614 -12.25 7.97 22.13
N LYS A 615 -12.07 6.67 22.40
CA LYS A 615 -11.32 5.72 21.56
C LYS A 615 -12.25 4.95 20.63
N GLY A 616 -11.75 4.66 19.43
CA GLY A 616 -12.41 3.80 18.45
C GLY A 616 -11.89 2.37 18.51
N GLN A 617 -12.74 1.43 18.11
CA GLN A 617 -12.36 0.04 17.77
C GLN A 617 -11.70 0.00 16.38
N HIS A 618 -10.76 0.92 16.15
CA HIS A 618 -9.88 1.01 14.98
C HIS A 618 -8.57 0.26 15.27
N TYR A 619 -8.05 -0.40 14.23
CA TYR A 619 -6.84 -1.19 14.29
C TYR A 619 -6.04 -1.13 12.98
N ASP A 620 -4.73 -0.96 13.11
CA ASP A 620 -3.80 -0.95 11.98
C ASP A 620 -2.77 -2.07 12.13
N LEU A 621 -2.47 -2.74 11.01
CA LEU A 621 -1.37 -3.70 10.90
C LEU A 621 -0.14 -2.97 10.37
N VAL A 622 0.91 -2.93 11.19
CA VAL A 622 2.17 -2.26 10.90
C VAL A 622 3.26 -3.31 10.70
N LEU A 623 4.10 -3.13 9.69
CA LEU A 623 5.28 -3.93 9.43
C LEU A 623 6.50 -3.01 9.31
N ASN A 624 7.50 -3.18 10.19
CA ASN A 624 8.81 -2.51 10.06
C ASN A 624 8.73 -0.98 9.90
N GLY A 625 7.81 -0.31 10.60
CA GLY A 625 7.57 1.13 10.50
C GLY A 625 6.62 1.58 9.38
N VAL A 626 5.93 0.63 8.73
CA VAL A 626 5.04 0.88 7.60
C VAL A 626 3.67 0.26 7.86
N GLU A 627 2.62 1.09 7.90
CA GLU A 627 1.22 0.66 7.86
C GLU A 627 0.97 -0.14 6.56
N VAL A 628 0.66 -1.44 6.69
CA VAL A 628 0.35 -2.33 5.56
C VAL A 628 -1.14 -2.55 5.37
N GLY A 629 -1.96 -2.18 6.35
CA GLY A 629 -3.40 -2.07 6.22
C GLY A 629 -4.08 -1.65 7.50
N GLY A 630 -5.33 -1.22 7.39
CA GLY A 630 -6.12 -0.65 8.48
C GLY A 630 -7.60 -1.00 8.39
N GLY A 631 -8.28 -1.00 9.53
CA GLY A 631 -9.66 -1.45 9.64
C GLY A 631 -10.29 -1.17 10.99
N SER A 632 -11.60 -1.39 11.11
CA SER A 632 -12.30 -1.17 12.36
C SER A 632 -13.55 -2.04 12.50
N VAL A 633 -14.01 -2.18 13.74
CA VAL A 633 -15.40 -2.58 14.03
C VAL A 633 -16.32 -1.44 13.60
N ARG A 634 -17.44 -1.76 12.94
CA ARG A 634 -18.37 -0.76 12.40
C ARG A 634 -19.53 -0.49 13.36
N ILE A 635 -20.06 0.73 13.30
CA ILE A 635 -21.33 1.08 13.93
C ILE A 635 -22.46 0.37 13.17
N HIS A 636 -23.05 -0.64 13.79
CA HIS A 636 -24.24 -1.31 13.28
C HIS A 636 -25.56 -0.68 13.76
N SER A 637 -25.51 0.18 14.79
CA SER A 637 -26.69 0.87 15.33
C SER A 637 -27.00 2.15 14.53
N PRO A 638 -28.18 2.25 13.88
CA PRO A 638 -28.54 3.45 13.10
C PRO A 638 -28.68 4.70 13.98
N HIS A 639 -29.10 4.54 15.25
CA HIS A 639 -29.19 5.63 16.21
C HIS A 639 -27.80 6.20 16.55
N LEU A 640 -26.84 5.32 16.89
CA LEU A 640 -25.47 5.75 17.16
C LEU A 640 -24.82 6.38 15.93
N GLN A 641 -25.05 5.82 14.73
CA GLN A 641 -24.48 6.35 13.50
C GLN A 641 -24.98 7.78 13.21
N ARG A 642 -26.28 8.06 13.45
CA ARG A 642 -26.83 9.43 13.35
C ARG A 642 -26.21 10.39 14.37
N LEU A 643 -26.09 9.98 15.63
CA LEU A 643 -25.44 10.80 16.66
C LEU A 643 -23.97 11.14 16.28
N VAL A 644 -23.23 10.18 15.74
CA VAL A 644 -21.86 10.42 15.25
C VAL A 644 -21.84 11.42 14.09
N LEU A 645 -22.66 11.22 13.05
CA LEU A 645 -22.68 12.11 11.88
C LEU A 645 -23.16 13.54 12.23
N GLN A 646 -24.26 13.68 12.97
CA GLN A 646 -24.92 14.97 13.21
C GLN A 646 -24.41 15.70 14.45
N ALA A 647 -24.08 15.00 15.55
CA ALA A 647 -23.72 15.65 16.82
C ALA A 647 -22.21 15.66 17.12
N ALA A 648 -21.46 14.63 16.69
CA ALA A 648 -20.00 14.60 16.85
C ALA A 648 -19.30 15.33 15.69
N LEU A 649 -19.54 14.87 14.45
CA LEU A 649 -18.92 15.42 13.24
C LEU A 649 -19.60 16.70 12.72
N GLN A 650 -20.78 17.03 13.26
CA GLN A 650 -21.54 18.24 12.92
C GLN A 650 -21.81 18.38 11.41
N LEU A 651 -22.15 17.26 10.77
CA LEU A 651 -22.63 17.25 9.39
C LEU A 651 -24.06 17.82 9.33
N SER A 652 -24.29 18.68 8.34
CA SER A 652 -25.62 19.17 8.01
C SER A 652 -26.56 18.04 7.57
N ASP A 653 -27.87 18.30 7.55
CA ASP A 653 -28.84 17.33 7.04
C ASP A 653 -28.59 16.98 5.56
N ALA A 654 -28.08 17.92 4.76
CA ALA A 654 -27.73 17.70 3.36
C ALA A 654 -26.47 16.83 3.18
N GLU A 655 -25.47 16.96 4.06
CA GLU A 655 -24.30 16.05 4.14
C GLU A 655 -24.72 14.67 4.66
N THR A 656 -25.55 14.62 5.72
CA THR A 656 -26.03 13.37 6.34
C THR A 656 -26.93 12.57 5.41
N ALA A 657 -27.78 13.23 4.62
CA ALA A 657 -28.64 12.59 3.61
C ALA A 657 -27.85 11.87 2.50
N GLN A 658 -26.55 12.15 2.33
CA GLN A 658 -25.70 11.40 1.41
C GLN A 658 -25.42 9.98 1.88
N PHE A 659 -25.62 9.69 3.17
CA PHE A 659 -25.49 8.35 3.77
C PHE A 659 -26.84 7.67 4.03
N ALA A 660 -27.95 8.21 3.51
CA ALA A 660 -29.30 7.71 3.80
C ALA A 660 -29.50 6.23 3.44
N HIS A 661 -28.87 5.73 2.36
CA HIS A 661 -28.91 4.31 1.99
C HIS A 661 -28.20 3.40 3.01
N LEU A 662 -27.10 3.87 3.61
CA LEU A 662 -26.38 3.14 4.64
C LEU A 662 -27.18 3.16 5.95
N LEU A 663 -27.70 4.32 6.36
CA LEU A 663 -28.54 4.44 7.55
C LEU A 663 -29.79 3.54 7.47
N HIS A 664 -30.45 3.51 6.30
CA HIS A 664 -31.59 2.61 6.08
C HIS A 664 -31.17 1.12 6.11
N ALA A 665 -30.00 0.76 5.58
CA ALA A 665 -29.49 -0.61 5.68
C ALA A 665 -29.18 -1.02 7.14
N LEU A 666 -28.71 -0.09 7.98
CA LEU A 666 -28.57 -0.30 9.42
C LEU A 666 -29.94 -0.52 10.09
N GLU A 667 -30.95 0.28 9.74
CA GLU A 667 -32.33 0.13 10.23
C GLU A 667 -33.02 -1.16 9.79
N ALA A 668 -32.64 -1.70 8.62
CA ALA A 668 -33.13 -2.98 8.11
C ALA A 668 -32.58 -4.21 8.89
N GLY A 669 -31.75 -4.00 9.91
CA GLY A 669 -31.22 -5.06 10.78
C GLY A 669 -29.79 -5.49 10.44
N ALA A 670 -28.90 -4.54 10.16
CA ALA A 670 -27.49 -4.86 9.93
C ALA A 670 -26.86 -5.55 11.18
N PRO A 671 -26.11 -6.66 11.02
CA PRO A 671 -25.45 -7.32 12.13
C PRO A 671 -24.24 -6.51 12.61
N PRO A 672 -23.71 -6.79 13.82
CA PRO A 672 -22.37 -6.37 14.20
C PRO A 672 -21.36 -6.84 13.15
N HIS A 673 -20.53 -5.95 12.65
CA HIS A 673 -19.60 -6.25 11.56
C HIS A 673 -18.30 -5.45 11.68
N ALA A 674 -17.25 -5.96 11.06
CA ALA A 674 -15.93 -5.35 11.06
C ALA A 674 -15.15 -5.77 9.80
N GLY A 675 -14.10 -5.04 9.48
CA GLY A 675 -13.25 -5.42 8.36
C GLY A 675 -11.97 -4.62 8.30
N ILE A 676 -11.23 -4.81 7.21
CA ILE A 676 -9.86 -4.32 7.04
C ILE A 676 -9.52 -4.21 5.55
N ALA A 677 -8.68 -3.25 5.20
CA ALA A 677 -8.11 -3.13 3.86
C ALA A 677 -6.58 -3.20 3.93
N LEU A 678 -5.96 -4.20 3.30
CA LEU A 678 -4.51 -4.29 3.15
C LEU A 678 -4.06 -3.62 1.85
N GLY A 679 -3.05 -2.76 1.90
CA GLY A 679 -2.49 -2.09 0.73
C GLY A 679 -1.68 -3.06 -0.13
N PHE A 680 -2.30 -3.68 -1.14
CA PHE A 680 -1.69 -4.77 -1.90
C PHE A 680 -0.42 -4.34 -2.65
N ASP A 681 -0.40 -3.13 -3.22
CA ASP A 681 0.78 -2.58 -3.90
C ASP A 681 1.96 -2.37 -2.92
N ARG A 682 1.66 -1.86 -1.72
CA ARG A 682 2.64 -1.63 -0.66
C ARG A 682 3.20 -2.95 -0.12
N LEU A 683 2.31 -3.92 0.14
CA LEU A 683 2.68 -5.28 0.55
C LEU A 683 3.59 -5.94 -0.50
N MET A 684 3.24 -5.85 -1.77
CA MET A 684 4.05 -6.39 -2.87
C MET A 684 5.42 -5.71 -2.98
N ALA A 685 5.49 -4.38 -2.80
CA ALA A 685 6.77 -3.67 -2.82
C ALA A 685 7.71 -4.12 -1.68
N ILE A 686 7.15 -4.36 -0.48
CA ILE A 686 7.90 -4.91 0.65
C ILE A 686 8.39 -6.33 0.33
N LEU A 687 7.49 -7.22 -0.12
CA LEU A 687 7.84 -8.60 -0.46
C LEU A 687 8.96 -8.69 -1.51
N CYS A 688 8.86 -7.90 -2.59
CA CYS A 688 9.85 -7.79 -3.65
C CYS A 688 11.12 -6.99 -3.29
N GLY A 689 11.19 -6.38 -2.09
CA GLY A 689 12.33 -5.56 -1.66
C GLY A 689 12.55 -4.29 -2.51
N THR A 690 11.48 -3.70 -3.04
CA THR A 690 11.57 -2.54 -3.96
C THR A 690 11.30 -1.21 -3.24
N PRO A 691 12.07 -0.14 -3.52
CA PRO A 691 11.95 1.16 -2.85
C PRO A 691 10.74 2.00 -3.30
N THR A 692 9.91 1.49 -4.21
CA THR A 692 8.70 2.14 -4.71
C THR A 692 7.69 1.11 -5.18
N ILE A 693 6.40 1.40 -5.00
CA ILE A 693 5.31 0.55 -5.51
C ILE A 693 5.25 0.53 -7.05
N ARG A 694 5.91 1.47 -7.73
CA ARG A 694 6.03 1.49 -9.20
C ARG A 694 6.75 0.26 -9.76
N ASP A 695 7.62 -0.40 -9.00
CA ASP A 695 8.31 -1.63 -9.43
C ASP A 695 7.44 -2.90 -9.35
N VAL A 696 6.24 -2.82 -8.76
CA VAL A 696 5.28 -3.95 -8.64
C VAL A 696 3.95 -3.69 -9.36
N ILE A 697 3.86 -2.59 -10.10
CA ILE A 697 2.75 -2.21 -10.98
C ILE A 697 3.22 -2.30 -12.43
N ALA A 698 2.40 -2.84 -13.33
CA ALA A 698 2.78 -3.04 -14.73
C ALA A 698 3.05 -1.70 -15.44
N PHE A 699 2.08 -0.79 -15.39
CA PHE A 699 2.11 0.55 -16.00
C PHE A 699 1.82 1.61 -14.93
N PRO A 700 2.82 2.00 -14.12
CA PRO A 700 2.66 2.99 -13.06
C PRO A 700 2.63 4.43 -13.61
N LYS A 701 1.97 5.31 -12.88
CA LYS A 701 1.98 6.76 -13.09
C LYS A 701 3.23 7.41 -12.47
N SER A 702 3.66 8.52 -13.04
CA SER A 702 4.75 9.37 -12.54
C SER A 702 4.40 10.01 -11.17
N ALA A 703 5.28 10.86 -10.64
CA ALA A 703 4.98 11.66 -9.45
C ALA A 703 3.87 12.70 -9.69
N THR A 704 3.65 13.12 -10.94
CA THR A 704 2.61 14.09 -11.33
C THR A 704 1.31 13.43 -11.78
N GLY A 705 1.10 12.14 -11.47
CA GLY A 705 -0.06 11.37 -11.92
C GLY A 705 -0.06 11.01 -13.42
N ALA A 706 0.91 11.50 -14.20
CA ALA A 706 0.97 11.28 -15.64
C ALA A 706 1.49 9.89 -16.04
N ASP A 707 0.96 9.34 -17.13
CA ASP A 707 1.45 8.13 -17.78
C ASP A 707 2.33 8.50 -18.99
N PRO A 708 3.66 8.29 -18.91
CA PRO A 708 4.57 8.66 -19.98
C PRO A 708 4.63 7.65 -21.14
N LEU A 709 4.02 6.47 -21.00
CA LEU A 709 3.89 5.48 -22.08
C LEU A 709 2.66 5.78 -22.94
N PHE A 710 1.52 6.02 -22.30
CA PHE A 710 0.26 6.28 -23.00
C PHE A 710 -0.02 7.78 -23.23
N GLY A 711 0.82 8.67 -22.73
CA GLY A 711 0.66 10.13 -22.89
C GLY A 711 -0.57 10.68 -22.17
N SER A 712 -0.92 10.11 -21.01
CA SER A 712 -2.14 10.47 -20.25
C SER A 712 -1.80 11.28 -18.98
N PRO A 713 -2.71 12.14 -18.46
CA PRO A 713 -3.93 12.60 -19.11
C PRO A 713 -3.62 13.44 -20.37
N ALA A 714 -4.55 13.44 -21.32
CA ALA A 714 -4.44 14.19 -22.57
C ALA A 714 -5.61 15.17 -22.71
N ALA A 715 -5.43 16.21 -23.52
CA ALA A 715 -6.52 17.11 -23.89
C ALA A 715 -7.58 16.36 -24.73
N LEU A 716 -8.86 16.66 -24.50
CA LEU A 716 -9.95 16.10 -25.30
C LEU A 716 -9.86 16.61 -26.74
N VAL A 717 -10.06 15.71 -27.71
CA VAL A 717 -10.18 16.08 -29.12
C VAL A 717 -11.57 16.69 -29.35
N SER A 718 -11.63 17.83 -30.04
CA SER A 718 -12.72 18.79 -29.95
C SER A 718 -14.12 18.28 -30.31
N GLU A 719 -14.25 17.29 -31.19
CA GLU A 719 -15.56 16.76 -31.60
C GLU A 719 -16.24 15.91 -30.51
N VAL A 720 -15.47 15.15 -29.73
CA VAL A 720 -16.00 14.37 -28.59
C VAL A 720 -16.05 15.23 -27.32
N GLY A 721 -15.10 16.16 -27.17
CA GLY A 721 -15.12 17.13 -26.08
C GLY A 721 -16.35 18.03 -26.10
N ALA A 722 -16.80 18.48 -27.27
CA ALA A 722 -18.00 19.30 -27.39
C ALA A 722 -19.28 18.57 -26.96
N GLU A 723 -19.43 17.26 -27.18
CA GLU A 723 -20.60 16.50 -26.67
C GLU A 723 -20.48 16.12 -25.19
N GLN A 724 -19.28 16.13 -24.61
CA GLN A 724 -19.04 15.79 -23.19
C GLN A 724 -18.94 17.01 -22.27
N VAL A 725 -18.68 18.20 -22.81
CA VAL A 725 -18.42 19.45 -22.07
C VAL A 725 -19.31 20.61 -22.55
N GLY A 726 -19.90 20.53 -23.75
CA GLY A 726 -20.49 21.66 -24.50
C GLY A 726 -21.82 22.24 -24.02
N GLU A 727 -22.22 22.02 -22.77
CA GLU A 727 -23.22 22.87 -22.09
C GLU A 727 -22.58 23.86 -21.09
N LEU A 728 -21.27 23.77 -20.82
CA LEU A 728 -20.57 24.70 -19.92
C LEU A 728 -20.09 26.01 -20.58
N GLU A 729 -20.11 26.12 -21.91
CA GLU A 729 -19.59 27.31 -22.63
C GLU A 729 -20.67 28.27 -23.15
N LYS A 730 -21.96 27.89 -23.11
CA LYS A 730 -23.05 28.64 -23.77
C LYS A 730 -23.71 29.77 -22.98
N GLU A 731 -23.26 30.06 -21.76
CA GLU A 731 -23.75 31.20 -20.96
C GLU A 731 -22.77 32.39 -20.93
N GLY A 732 -21.70 32.36 -21.74
CA GLY A 732 -20.69 33.43 -21.78
C GLY A 732 -20.98 34.60 -22.74
N GLU A 733 -21.80 34.41 -23.78
CA GLU A 733 -21.94 35.37 -24.89
C GLU A 733 -23.42 35.67 -25.20
N GLY A 734 -24.13 36.32 -24.26
CA GLY A 734 -25.57 36.56 -24.44
C GLY A 734 -26.25 37.53 -23.47
N GLY A 735 -25.55 38.50 -22.87
CA GLY A 735 -26.18 39.38 -21.87
C GLY A 735 -25.39 40.62 -21.45
N THR A 736 -25.42 41.69 -22.26
CA THR A 736 -25.01 43.02 -21.78
C THR A 736 -26.11 43.65 -20.93
N GLY A 737 -26.11 43.41 -19.61
CA GLY A 737 -27.06 44.09 -18.71
C GLY A 737 -27.03 43.65 -17.25
N ALA A 738 -26.52 44.53 -16.38
CA ALA A 738 -26.76 44.62 -14.93
C ALA A 738 -26.40 43.43 -14.00
N GLY A 739 -25.36 43.65 -13.18
CA GLY A 739 -25.62 43.66 -11.72
C GLY A 739 -25.42 42.37 -10.90
N GLY A 740 -24.36 41.61 -11.15
CA GLY A 740 -23.58 40.88 -10.13
C GLY A 740 -24.28 39.95 -9.12
N GLN A 741 -24.29 38.64 -9.40
CA GLN A 741 -24.17 37.59 -8.36
C GLN A 741 -23.69 36.21 -8.87
N GLU A 742 -22.67 36.13 -9.74
CA GLU A 742 -22.19 34.84 -10.29
C GLU A 742 -20.66 34.69 -10.24
N ASP A 743 -20.13 34.02 -9.20
CA ASP A 743 -18.73 33.51 -9.19
C ASP A 743 -18.44 32.48 -8.06
N THR A 744 -19.44 31.68 -7.65
CA THR A 744 -19.39 30.87 -6.42
C THR A 744 -19.05 29.38 -6.61
N TRP A 745 -19.41 28.74 -7.73
CA TRP A 745 -19.23 27.29 -7.87
C TRP A 745 -17.85 26.88 -8.41
N LEU A 746 -17.30 27.59 -9.41
CA LEU A 746 -15.97 27.28 -9.97
C LEU A 746 -14.83 27.56 -8.99
N SER A 747 -14.97 28.57 -8.13
CA SER A 747 -13.94 28.95 -7.15
C SER A 747 -13.77 27.91 -6.02
N GLN A 748 -14.83 27.16 -5.67
CA GLN A 748 -14.75 26.06 -4.71
C GLN A 748 -13.88 24.88 -5.16
N TYR A 749 -13.65 24.71 -6.48
CA TYR A 749 -12.91 23.57 -7.05
C TYR A 749 -11.58 23.98 -7.72
N GLY A 750 -11.10 25.20 -7.48
CA GLY A 750 -9.78 25.67 -7.97
C GLY A 750 -9.65 25.87 -9.49
N LEU A 751 -10.76 25.76 -10.24
CA LEU A 751 -10.80 25.92 -11.69
C LEU A 751 -10.88 27.42 -12.07
N GLN A 752 -9.75 28.13 -11.96
CA GLN A 752 -9.67 29.51 -12.44
C GLN A 752 -9.73 29.56 -13.97
N ARG A 753 -10.63 30.41 -14.50
CA ARG A 753 -10.59 30.84 -15.91
C ARG A 753 -9.24 31.51 -16.19
N ARG A 754 -8.38 30.86 -16.98
CA ARG A 754 -7.26 31.55 -17.63
C ARG A 754 -7.82 32.54 -18.65
N GLN A 755 -7.95 33.81 -18.25
CA GLN A 755 -8.13 34.89 -19.22
C GLN A 755 -6.94 34.88 -20.18
N ARG A 756 -7.22 34.66 -21.48
CA ARG A 756 -6.24 34.92 -22.54
C ARG A 756 -6.04 36.44 -22.61
N LYS A 757 -4.78 36.86 -22.54
CA LYS A 757 -4.32 38.14 -23.09
C LYS A 757 -3.81 37.90 -24.51
#